data_AF-A0A238KUM4-F1
#
_entry.id   AF-A0A238KUM4-F1
#
_cell.length_a   1.000
_cell.length_b   1.000
_cell.length_c   1.000
_cell.angle_alpha   90.00
_cell.angle_beta   90.00
_cell.angle_gamma   90.00
#
_symmetry.space_group_name_H-M   'P 1'
#
loop_
_entity.id
_entity.type
_entity.pdbx_description
1 polymer ?
#
loop_
_entity_poly.entity_id
_entity_poly.type
_entity_poly.pdbx_seq_one_letter_code
_entity_poly.pdbx_strand_id
1 'polypeptide(L)'
;MRRNDPFSAPRSALCRDGGDLPLSAPKWDVLLHPVRETGVPLGGIGTGGIMRSSSGAFSRWTIKAGDVKHFTLPAAGFLLRAQQDGDRPEARALQPDPGTGEMTSLDFVPAEAWQGLFPKAWHRHAPVAGVRADCLSFSPIVPGDLATASLPVALFRWKLTNEADRSADAALAFTFPNLNGWFRSFGEDRPRRTATGGFNTPFEGREAFGVVLDQAQAGEERGEGQGQWAIACRPEPGVALSRSVCFDGYGDGAAFWSPFVKEGSAPPLDQSWVVEGGFRENRPGLATGAVAASVRLAPGESAVLTFALVWDLPAISFGQGRRWWRGYTDQWGRSGTSAAAIADHALGHATEWEARIDAWHGEAEASVGDAPHRAGQAINELYFLVDGMTVLTSATGAPDDRRHFGLIECHDYALYNTLDLWIYAAEAVGRHFPELAAMVTEDFAALTLASDPRLRRHRWHHGLFPINAPGCCPHDVGGPGEDPFVVPNSYTYRDPNLWKDLNCDLVLCIFREGRAMGRDWRVRLFPAVRVAIDRLQRFDIDGDGLIENDGTPDQTFDNIPMKGVSSYCGGLWIAALLAGADLAREAGEKGLSRRWRDQARDAGAVYARLLFNGEYFRVDTQGPLSSACFIEQLFGPFLARRLGLGDIVPAEMARTALSSVFRRNFIEAGGGEGAVSLSAIPASARDALPHKADSSFQTSEIQPGFNYSFAAQLGTWGLGDEADTLYRALHHQLHVRRNLVFQTPAAYDRDRLSCRAILNMRPLSAWWMLPPGA
;
A
#
# COMPACT_ATOMS: atom_id res chain seq x y z
N MET A 1 -8.74 -20.47 -14.26
CA MET A 1 -10.06 -20.56 -14.90
C MET A 1 -10.44 -19.14 -15.30
N ARG A 2 -10.68 -18.82 -16.59
CA ARG A 2 -11.07 -17.45 -16.98
C ARG A 2 -12.47 -17.17 -16.42
N ARG A 3 -12.68 -16.00 -15.80
CA ARG A 3 -14.01 -15.58 -15.33
C ARG A 3 -14.92 -15.36 -16.54
N ASN A 4 -16.17 -15.84 -16.48
CA ASN A 4 -17.11 -15.78 -17.60
C ASN A 4 -17.69 -14.38 -17.85
N ASP A 5 -17.75 -13.52 -16.82
CA ASP A 5 -18.19 -12.12 -16.91
C ASP A 5 -17.24 -11.24 -16.09
N PRO A 6 -16.49 -10.29 -16.70
CA PRO A 6 -15.57 -9.42 -15.98
C PRO A 6 -16.27 -8.43 -15.05
N PHE A 7 -17.56 -8.18 -15.24
CA PHE A 7 -18.36 -7.30 -14.37
C PHE A 7 -18.91 -8.01 -13.13
N SER A 8 -18.63 -9.30 -12.97
CA SER A 8 -18.99 -10.08 -11.79
C SER A 8 -17.74 -10.30 -10.94
N ALA A 9 -17.72 -9.74 -9.73
CA ALA A 9 -16.60 -9.93 -8.81
C ALA A 9 -16.51 -11.41 -8.36
N PRO A 10 -15.29 -11.93 -8.12
CA PRO A 10 -15.10 -13.27 -7.58
C PRO A 10 -15.57 -13.36 -6.13
N ARG A 11 -15.73 -14.59 -5.63
CA ARG A 11 -16.07 -14.86 -4.23
C ARG A 11 -15.05 -14.30 -3.23
N SER A 12 -13.80 -14.16 -3.65
CA SER A 12 -12.70 -13.61 -2.84
C SER A 12 -12.80 -12.08 -2.66
N ALA A 13 -13.61 -11.39 -3.46
CA ALA A 13 -13.78 -9.95 -3.33
C ALA A 13 -14.51 -9.58 -2.03
N LEU A 14 -14.07 -8.47 -1.44
CA LEU A 14 -14.79 -7.83 -0.34
C LEU A 14 -16.06 -7.18 -0.88
N CYS A 15 -17.13 -7.12 -0.09
CA CYS A 15 -18.41 -6.56 -0.51
C CYS A 15 -18.89 -5.50 0.48
N ARG A 16 -19.50 -4.44 -0.04
CA ARG A 16 -20.26 -3.45 0.72
C ARG A 16 -21.55 -3.18 -0.02
N ASP A 17 -22.66 -3.40 0.67
CA ASP A 17 -23.98 -3.01 0.20
C ASP A 17 -24.31 -1.62 0.75
N GLY A 18 -25.04 -0.80 0.00
CA GLY A 18 -25.38 0.58 0.39
C GLY A 18 -25.99 0.64 1.80
N GLY A 19 -25.34 1.38 2.70
CA GLY A 19 -25.71 1.48 4.12
C GLY A 19 -24.65 2.20 4.95
N ASP A 20 -24.96 2.46 6.23
CA ASP A 20 -24.04 3.12 7.16
C ASP A 20 -22.84 2.22 7.50
N LEU A 21 -21.68 2.53 6.92
CA LEU A 21 -20.43 1.86 7.25
C LEU A 21 -19.91 2.31 8.62
N PRO A 22 -19.41 1.40 9.48
CA PRO A 22 -18.83 1.78 10.76
C PRO A 22 -17.60 2.67 10.57
N LEU A 23 -17.31 3.49 11.57
CA LEU A 23 -16.14 4.35 11.61
C LEU A 23 -15.35 4.07 12.88
N SER A 24 -14.09 3.66 12.72
CA SER A 24 -13.17 3.50 13.84
C SER A 24 -12.60 4.86 14.23
N ALA A 25 -12.54 5.15 15.52
CA ALA A 25 -11.91 6.35 16.04
C ALA A 25 -10.38 6.18 16.14
N PRO A 26 -9.58 7.22 15.87
CA PRO A 26 -8.16 7.15 16.18
C PRO A 26 -7.95 7.08 17.70
N LYS A 27 -6.97 6.30 18.17
CA LYS A 27 -6.63 6.17 19.60
C LYS A 27 -6.05 7.44 20.24
N TRP A 28 -5.59 8.38 19.43
CA TRP A 28 -4.83 9.57 19.78
C TRP A 28 -4.91 10.57 18.62
N ASP A 29 -4.30 11.74 18.79
CA ASP A 29 -4.21 12.74 17.72
C ASP A 29 -3.34 12.20 16.58
N VAL A 30 -3.89 12.20 15.36
CA VAL A 30 -3.29 11.60 14.15
C VAL A 30 -3.31 12.60 13.01
N LEU A 31 -2.39 12.47 12.07
CA LEU A 31 -2.37 13.29 10.87
C LEU A 31 -3.49 12.88 9.91
N LEU A 32 -3.77 11.58 9.82
CA LEU A 32 -4.81 11.04 8.94
C LEU A 32 -5.85 10.26 9.72
N HIS A 33 -7.08 10.76 9.68
CA HIS A 33 -8.23 10.11 10.29
C HIS A 33 -8.75 8.96 9.42
N PRO A 34 -9.21 7.84 10.02
CA PRO A 34 -9.96 6.82 9.30
C PRO A 34 -11.19 7.43 8.62
N VAL A 35 -11.53 6.91 7.45
CA VAL A 35 -12.70 7.37 6.68
C VAL A 35 -13.71 6.25 6.49
N ARG A 36 -14.98 6.58 6.34
CA ARG A 36 -16.05 5.58 6.14
C ARG A 36 -15.93 4.92 4.77
N GLU A 37 -15.83 5.73 3.73
CA GLU A 37 -15.93 5.25 2.36
C GLU A 37 -14.53 5.08 1.76
N THR A 38 -13.88 3.95 2.08
CA THR A 38 -12.64 3.56 1.39
C THR A 38 -12.94 2.83 0.08
N GLY A 39 -11.93 2.58 -0.75
CA GLY A 39 -12.04 1.74 -1.94
C GLY A 39 -10.67 1.27 -2.43
N VAL A 40 -10.64 0.60 -3.57
CA VAL A 40 -9.37 0.16 -4.17
C VAL A 40 -8.66 1.38 -4.76
N PRO A 41 -7.38 1.64 -4.44
CA PRO A 41 -6.62 2.70 -5.07
C PRO A 41 -6.31 2.38 -6.53
N LEU A 42 -6.38 3.42 -7.36
CA LEU A 42 -6.06 3.38 -8.78
C LEU A 42 -4.74 4.14 -8.98
N GLY A 43 -3.80 3.53 -9.70
CA GLY A 43 -2.48 4.06 -10.00
C GLY A 43 -1.45 2.94 -10.12
N GLY A 44 -0.37 3.22 -10.84
CA GLY A 44 0.79 2.34 -10.91
C GLY A 44 1.68 2.48 -9.68
N ILE A 45 2.54 1.49 -9.48
CA ILE A 45 3.57 1.49 -8.45
C ILE A 45 4.49 2.70 -8.66
N GLY A 46 4.55 3.58 -7.65
CA GLY A 46 5.41 4.76 -7.66
C GLY A 46 4.88 5.96 -8.46
N THR A 47 3.63 5.92 -8.95
CA THR A 47 3.02 7.03 -9.70
C THR A 47 2.21 7.98 -8.84
N GLY A 48 2.02 7.62 -7.57
CA GLY A 48 0.93 8.14 -6.75
C GLY A 48 -0.41 7.54 -7.16
N GLY A 49 -1.32 7.43 -6.20
CA GLY A 49 -2.62 6.78 -6.34
C GLY A 49 -3.80 7.73 -6.13
N ILE A 50 -4.95 7.29 -6.65
CA ILE A 50 -6.25 7.93 -6.50
C ILE A 50 -7.22 6.85 -6.03
N MET A 51 -7.70 6.95 -4.81
CA MET A 51 -8.78 6.09 -4.32
C MET A 51 -10.11 6.55 -4.88
N ARG A 52 -10.81 5.65 -5.58
CA ARG A 52 -12.25 5.77 -5.82
C ARG A 52 -12.99 5.03 -4.70
N SER A 53 -13.69 5.76 -3.85
CA SER A 53 -14.42 5.23 -2.69
C SER A 53 -15.51 4.24 -3.10
N SER A 54 -16.00 3.46 -2.15
CA SER A 54 -17.14 2.56 -2.37
C SER A 54 -18.42 3.28 -2.81
N SER A 55 -18.56 4.58 -2.51
CA SER A 55 -19.68 5.40 -2.97
C SER A 55 -19.53 5.94 -4.40
N GLY A 56 -18.34 5.81 -5.00
CA GLY A 56 -18.06 6.21 -6.38
C GLY A 56 -17.24 7.49 -6.53
N ALA A 57 -16.97 8.22 -5.45
CA ALA A 57 -16.20 9.47 -5.46
C ALA A 57 -14.69 9.24 -5.48
N PHE A 58 -13.93 10.12 -6.13
CA PHE A 58 -12.47 10.18 -5.97
C PHE A 58 -12.14 10.94 -4.68
N SER A 59 -11.57 10.29 -3.67
CA SER A 59 -11.55 10.82 -2.29
C SER A 59 -10.17 10.90 -1.62
N ARG A 60 -9.23 9.99 -1.94
CA ARG A 60 -7.88 10.00 -1.37
C ARG A 60 -6.83 10.05 -2.46
N TRP A 61 -5.84 10.92 -2.30
CA TRP A 61 -4.83 11.24 -3.31
C TRP A 61 -3.43 11.10 -2.71
N THR A 62 -2.61 10.20 -3.25
CA THR A 62 -1.22 9.96 -2.84
C THR A 62 -0.22 10.40 -3.93
N ILE A 63 -0.62 11.41 -4.72
CA ILE A 63 0.15 11.94 -5.86
C ILE A 63 1.44 12.64 -5.43
N LYS A 64 1.40 13.45 -4.36
CA LYS A 64 2.60 14.05 -3.77
C LYS A 64 3.35 12.96 -3.01
N ALA A 65 4.60 12.70 -3.36
CA ALA A 65 5.43 11.76 -2.61
C ALA A 65 5.58 12.23 -1.16
N GLY A 66 5.33 11.33 -0.22
CA GLY A 66 5.39 11.66 1.20
C GLY A 66 4.17 12.39 1.76
N ASP A 67 3.06 12.50 1.01
CA ASP A 67 1.85 13.20 1.44
C ASP A 67 0.59 12.44 1.03
N VAL A 68 -0.50 12.62 1.79
CA VAL A 68 -1.82 12.07 1.46
C VAL A 68 -2.82 13.21 1.59
N LYS A 69 -3.58 13.48 0.52
CA LYS A 69 -4.68 14.44 0.55
C LYS A 69 -6.02 13.72 0.57
N HIS A 70 -6.97 14.22 1.36
CA HIS A 70 -8.33 13.69 1.41
C HIS A 70 -9.35 14.78 1.04
N PHE A 71 -9.92 14.67 -0.16
CA PHE A 71 -10.99 15.54 -0.63
C PHE A 71 -11.69 14.93 -1.86
N THR A 72 -12.94 15.33 -2.07
CA THR A 72 -13.74 15.00 -3.25
C THR A 72 -14.00 16.26 -4.09
N LEU A 73 -14.26 16.08 -5.38
CA LEU A 73 -14.58 17.17 -6.32
C LEU A 73 -15.81 16.79 -7.13
N PRO A 74 -16.88 17.62 -7.15
CA PRO A 74 -18.09 17.27 -7.87
C PRO A 74 -17.88 17.26 -9.40
N ALA A 75 -16.88 18.00 -9.89
CA ALA A 75 -16.48 18.03 -11.30
C ALA A 75 -15.67 16.79 -11.75
N ALA A 76 -15.23 15.92 -10.83
CA ALA A 76 -14.46 14.72 -11.13
C ALA A 76 -15.35 13.48 -10.96
N GLY A 77 -15.85 12.88 -12.04
CA GLY A 77 -16.75 11.74 -11.94
C GLY A 77 -17.43 11.34 -13.23
N PHE A 78 -18.29 10.32 -13.14
CA PHE A 78 -19.07 9.81 -14.26
C PHE A 78 -20.52 10.27 -14.19
N LEU A 79 -21.10 10.59 -15.34
CA LEU A 79 -22.47 11.06 -15.48
C LEU A 79 -23.21 10.12 -16.44
N LEU A 80 -24.30 9.52 -15.98
CA LEU A 80 -25.16 8.65 -16.79
C LEU A 80 -26.41 9.42 -17.20
N ARG A 81 -26.73 9.39 -18.49
CA ARG A 81 -27.98 9.88 -19.07
C ARG A 81 -28.68 8.73 -19.80
N ALA A 82 -29.99 8.62 -19.64
CA ALA A 82 -30.79 7.64 -20.36
C ALA A 82 -32.16 8.22 -20.76
N GLN A 83 -32.70 7.73 -21.87
CA GLN A 83 -34.04 8.07 -22.35
C GLN A 83 -34.65 6.86 -23.05
N GLN A 84 -35.78 6.38 -22.53
CA GLN A 84 -36.60 5.39 -23.20
C GLN A 84 -37.40 6.03 -24.34
N ASP A 85 -37.72 5.26 -25.37
CA ASP A 85 -38.51 5.74 -26.50
C ASP A 85 -39.85 6.35 -26.10
N GLY A 86 -40.03 7.64 -26.37
CA GLY A 86 -41.24 8.40 -26.05
C GLY A 86 -41.25 9.05 -24.66
N ASP A 87 -40.22 8.82 -23.85
CA ASP A 87 -40.09 9.40 -22.51
C ASP A 87 -39.15 10.63 -22.52
N ARG A 88 -39.11 11.35 -21.39
CA ARG A 88 -38.14 12.43 -21.18
C ARG A 88 -36.80 11.85 -20.74
N PRO A 89 -35.66 12.49 -21.08
CA PRO A 89 -34.36 12.03 -20.59
C PRO A 89 -34.22 12.28 -19.09
N GLU A 90 -33.51 11.36 -18.43
CA GLU A 90 -33.04 11.50 -17.06
C GLU A 90 -31.51 11.38 -17.03
N ALA A 91 -30.87 12.04 -16.07
CA ALA A 91 -29.44 11.93 -15.86
C ALA A 91 -29.07 12.00 -14.38
N ARG A 92 -28.01 11.28 -13.99
CA ARG A 92 -27.43 11.27 -12.63
C ARG A 92 -25.90 11.34 -12.69
N ALA A 93 -25.30 12.06 -11.76
CA ALA A 93 -23.88 11.98 -11.45
C ALA A 93 -23.64 10.80 -10.50
N LEU A 94 -22.81 9.84 -10.92
CA LEU A 94 -22.62 8.53 -10.28
C LEU A 94 -21.61 8.57 -9.12
N GLN A 95 -21.81 9.53 -8.22
CA GLN A 95 -21.07 9.75 -6.98
C GLN A 95 -21.94 10.52 -5.98
N PRO A 96 -21.64 10.50 -4.67
CA PRO A 96 -22.32 11.35 -3.70
C PRO A 96 -22.04 12.85 -3.93
N ASP A 97 -22.97 13.71 -3.51
CA ASP A 97 -22.76 15.16 -3.46
C ASP A 97 -21.66 15.48 -2.42
N PRO A 98 -20.54 16.10 -2.83
CA PRO A 98 -19.47 16.52 -1.92
C PRO A 98 -19.88 17.60 -0.91
N GLY A 99 -21.01 18.30 -1.14
CA GLY A 99 -21.47 19.40 -0.29
C GLY A 99 -20.61 20.67 -0.39
N THR A 100 -19.86 20.84 -1.48
CA THR A 100 -18.95 21.99 -1.67
C THR A 100 -19.64 23.24 -2.22
N GLY A 101 -20.91 23.13 -2.66
CA GLY A 101 -21.64 24.21 -3.33
C GLY A 101 -21.18 24.49 -4.77
N GLU A 102 -20.32 23.62 -5.32
CA GLU A 102 -19.87 23.64 -6.72
C GLU A 102 -20.70 22.63 -7.52
N MET A 103 -20.90 22.85 -8.82
CA MET A 103 -21.62 21.95 -9.72
C MET A 103 -23.06 21.62 -9.27
N THR A 104 -23.76 22.58 -8.66
CA THR A 104 -25.09 22.42 -8.06
C THR A 104 -26.22 22.05 -9.03
N SER A 105 -25.98 22.11 -10.34
CA SER A 105 -26.94 21.66 -11.36
C SER A 105 -26.96 20.13 -11.51
N LEU A 106 -25.91 19.43 -11.08
CA LEU A 106 -25.81 17.97 -11.19
C LEU A 106 -26.72 17.28 -10.16
N ASP A 107 -27.27 16.14 -10.57
CA ASP A 107 -28.10 15.30 -9.71
C ASP A 107 -27.29 14.08 -9.21
N PHE A 108 -26.78 14.15 -7.98
CA PHE A 108 -25.80 13.20 -7.44
C PHE A 108 -26.46 11.97 -6.79
N VAL A 109 -25.95 10.78 -7.15
CA VAL A 109 -26.40 9.50 -6.60
C VAL A 109 -25.18 8.60 -6.34
N PRO A 110 -24.96 8.11 -5.11
CA PRO A 110 -23.87 7.19 -4.81
C PRO A 110 -24.08 5.81 -5.46
N ALA A 111 -23.03 4.99 -5.49
CA ALA A 111 -23.17 3.58 -5.85
C ALA A 111 -24.05 2.81 -4.85
N GLU A 112 -24.84 1.86 -5.34
CA GLU A 112 -25.73 1.00 -4.53
C GLU A 112 -24.98 -0.18 -3.90
N ALA A 113 -23.99 -0.71 -4.61
CA ALA A 113 -23.16 -1.80 -4.14
C ALA A 113 -21.75 -1.65 -4.66
N TRP A 114 -20.81 -2.16 -3.87
CA TRP A 114 -19.40 -2.08 -4.16
C TRP A 114 -18.69 -3.38 -3.80
N GLN A 115 -17.78 -3.81 -4.67
CA GLN A 115 -16.90 -4.93 -4.40
C GLN A 115 -15.44 -4.57 -4.71
N GLY A 116 -14.49 -5.13 -3.94
CA GLY A 116 -13.07 -4.82 -4.06
C GLY A 116 -12.16 -6.03 -3.97
N LEU A 117 -11.31 -6.18 -4.97
CA LEU A 117 -10.20 -7.13 -5.01
C LEU A 117 -9.03 -6.51 -5.77
N PHE A 118 -8.12 -5.85 -5.06
CA PHE A 118 -7.02 -5.08 -5.64
C PHE A 118 -6.30 -5.85 -6.78
N PRO A 119 -6.04 -5.21 -7.93
CA PRO A 119 -6.26 -3.80 -8.27
C PRO A 119 -7.65 -3.51 -8.90
N LYS A 120 -8.63 -4.42 -8.78
CA LYS A 120 -9.98 -4.27 -9.36
C LYS A 120 -11.01 -3.84 -8.32
N ALA A 121 -11.91 -2.95 -8.71
CA ALA A 121 -13.14 -2.64 -7.99
C ALA A 121 -14.34 -2.67 -8.91
N TRP A 122 -15.47 -3.09 -8.37
CA TRP A 122 -16.76 -3.12 -9.04
C TRP A 122 -17.73 -2.19 -8.33
N HIS A 123 -18.39 -1.30 -9.07
CA HIS A 123 -19.47 -0.46 -8.58
C HIS A 123 -20.73 -0.77 -9.36
N ARG A 124 -21.84 -1.00 -8.65
CA ARG A 124 -23.17 -1.09 -9.24
C ARG A 124 -23.96 0.17 -8.89
N HIS A 125 -24.63 0.73 -9.89
CA HIS A 125 -25.46 1.92 -9.72
C HIS A 125 -26.93 1.61 -10.02
N ALA A 126 -27.81 2.38 -9.38
CA ALA A 126 -29.24 2.37 -9.63
C ALA A 126 -29.53 2.63 -11.13
N PRO A 127 -30.52 1.95 -11.74
CA PRO A 127 -30.92 2.25 -13.10
C PRO A 127 -31.42 3.69 -13.26
N VAL A 128 -30.96 4.37 -14.31
CA VAL A 128 -31.47 5.69 -14.72
C VAL A 128 -32.37 5.46 -15.94
N ALA A 129 -33.65 5.83 -15.84
CA ALA A 129 -34.66 5.56 -16.87
C ALA A 129 -34.61 4.12 -17.44
N GLY A 130 -34.46 3.11 -16.56
CA GLY A 130 -34.40 1.70 -16.94
C GLY A 130 -33.04 1.20 -17.48
N VAL A 131 -32.01 2.05 -17.54
CA VAL A 131 -30.65 1.65 -17.93
C VAL A 131 -29.76 1.54 -16.70
N ARG A 132 -29.30 0.32 -16.37
CA ARG A 132 -28.34 0.07 -15.29
C ARG A 132 -26.91 0.30 -15.77
N ALA A 133 -26.06 0.84 -14.88
CA ALA A 133 -24.63 0.98 -15.11
C ALA A 133 -23.81 0.20 -14.05
N ASP A 134 -22.96 -0.72 -14.52
CA ASP A 134 -21.98 -1.44 -13.71
C ASP A 134 -20.57 -1.01 -14.15
N CYS A 135 -19.73 -0.57 -13.21
CA CYS A 135 -18.35 -0.15 -13.47
C CYS A 135 -17.36 -1.19 -12.94
N LEU A 136 -16.41 -1.61 -13.78
CA LEU A 136 -15.17 -2.24 -13.36
C LEU A 136 -14.03 -1.21 -13.53
N SER A 137 -13.40 -0.82 -12.42
CA SER A 137 -12.23 0.07 -12.43
C SER A 137 -10.96 -0.67 -11.99
N PHE A 138 -9.84 -0.41 -12.66
CA PHE A 138 -8.55 -0.98 -12.28
C PHE A 138 -7.36 -0.20 -12.84
N SER A 139 -6.19 -0.43 -12.23
CA SER A 139 -4.88 -0.09 -12.79
C SER A 139 -4.11 -1.37 -13.08
N PRO A 140 -3.17 -1.37 -14.05
CA PRO A 140 -2.58 -2.59 -14.56
C PRO A 140 -1.45 -3.11 -13.67
N ILE A 141 -1.76 -3.44 -12.41
CA ILE A 141 -0.82 -4.10 -11.49
C ILE A 141 -0.70 -5.56 -11.89
N VAL A 142 0.27 -5.83 -12.76
CA VAL A 142 0.53 -7.16 -13.29
C VAL A 142 1.88 -7.68 -12.75
N PRO A 143 1.88 -8.71 -11.90
CA PRO A 143 3.10 -9.31 -11.36
C PRO A 143 4.09 -9.72 -12.45
N GLY A 144 5.39 -9.51 -12.18
CA GLY A 144 6.48 -9.79 -13.12
C GLY A 144 6.62 -8.80 -14.30
N ASP A 145 5.76 -7.78 -14.37
CA ASP A 145 5.79 -6.75 -15.41
C ASP A 145 5.76 -5.35 -14.79
N LEU A 146 6.88 -4.97 -14.16
CA LEU A 146 6.99 -3.69 -13.47
C LEU A 146 6.82 -2.48 -14.41
N ALA A 147 7.14 -2.62 -15.69
CA ALA A 147 6.94 -1.57 -16.69
C ALA A 147 5.45 -1.21 -16.80
N THR A 148 4.60 -2.21 -17.00
CA THR A 148 3.14 -2.03 -17.02
C THR A 148 2.60 -1.65 -15.64
N ALA A 149 3.07 -2.30 -14.57
CA ALA A 149 2.61 -2.05 -13.20
C ALA A 149 2.98 -0.66 -12.65
N SER A 150 3.88 0.08 -13.31
CA SER A 150 4.29 1.44 -12.93
C SER A 150 3.68 2.54 -13.82
N LEU A 151 2.67 2.23 -14.64
CA LEU A 151 2.00 3.24 -15.47
C LEU A 151 1.04 4.14 -14.66
N PRO A 152 1.04 5.47 -14.87
CA PRO A 152 0.18 6.40 -14.14
C PRO A 152 -1.23 6.45 -14.75
N VAL A 153 -1.94 5.31 -14.73
CA VAL A 153 -3.23 5.17 -15.40
C VAL A 153 -4.25 4.42 -14.55
N ALA A 154 -5.50 4.88 -14.64
CA ALA A 154 -6.69 4.17 -14.18
C ALA A 154 -7.61 3.91 -15.38
N LEU A 155 -8.12 2.68 -15.49
CA LEU A 155 -9.07 2.25 -16.51
C LEU A 155 -10.44 2.04 -15.88
N PHE A 156 -11.49 2.40 -16.61
CA PHE A 156 -12.88 2.26 -16.21
C PHE A 156 -13.68 1.62 -17.34
N ARG A 157 -14.10 0.37 -17.16
CA ARG A 157 -15.00 -0.32 -18.07
C ARG A 157 -16.41 -0.21 -17.52
N TRP A 158 -17.34 0.26 -18.32
CA TRP A 158 -18.73 0.49 -17.94
C TRP A 158 -19.64 -0.38 -18.79
N LYS A 159 -20.39 -1.28 -18.15
CA LYS A 159 -21.47 -2.05 -18.79
C LYS A 159 -22.78 -1.31 -18.58
N LEU A 160 -23.34 -0.79 -19.65
CA LEU A 160 -24.69 -0.23 -19.66
C LEU A 160 -25.66 -1.33 -20.11
N THR A 161 -26.71 -1.60 -19.35
CA THR A 161 -27.72 -2.62 -19.66
C THR A 161 -29.10 -1.99 -19.66
N ASN A 162 -29.85 -2.14 -20.75
CA ASN A 162 -31.24 -1.70 -20.81
C ASN A 162 -32.15 -2.79 -20.21
N GLU A 163 -32.69 -2.52 -19.04
CA GLU A 163 -33.55 -3.46 -18.29
C GLU A 163 -35.04 -3.23 -18.59
N ALA A 164 -35.36 -2.22 -19.40
CA ALA A 164 -36.72 -1.93 -19.84
C ALA A 164 -37.13 -2.79 -21.06
N ASP A 165 -38.41 -2.68 -21.44
CA ASP A 165 -39.05 -3.36 -22.56
C ASP A 165 -39.06 -2.54 -23.87
N ARG A 166 -38.53 -1.31 -23.83
CA ARG A 166 -38.37 -0.41 -24.98
C ARG A 166 -36.90 -0.13 -25.27
N SER A 167 -36.60 0.38 -26.46
CA SER A 167 -35.24 0.81 -26.77
C SER A 167 -34.92 2.12 -26.04
N ALA A 168 -33.64 2.29 -25.70
CA ALA A 168 -33.15 3.43 -24.95
C ALA A 168 -31.94 4.09 -25.61
N ASP A 169 -31.90 5.41 -25.58
CA ASP A 169 -30.69 6.19 -25.84
C ASP A 169 -29.95 6.41 -24.52
N ALA A 170 -28.77 5.78 -24.38
CA ALA A 170 -27.93 5.90 -23.20
C ALA A 170 -26.65 6.68 -23.53
N ALA A 171 -26.18 7.49 -22.59
CA ALA A 171 -24.91 8.21 -22.70
C ALA A 171 -24.18 8.22 -21.36
N LEU A 172 -22.87 8.01 -21.40
CA LEU A 172 -21.99 8.11 -20.25
C LEU A 172 -20.92 9.16 -20.52
N ALA A 173 -20.81 10.16 -19.65
CA ALA A 173 -19.74 11.14 -19.67
C ALA A 173 -18.76 10.93 -18.52
N PHE A 174 -17.48 11.14 -18.77
CA PHE A 174 -16.44 11.27 -17.75
C PHE A 174 -15.98 12.73 -17.73
N THR A 175 -16.17 13.42 -16.61
CA THR A 175 -15.70 14.78 -16.38
C THR A 175 -14.52 14.77 -15.42
N PHE A 176 -13.50 15.59 -15.69
CA PHE A 176 -12.35 15.68 -14.80
C PHE A 176 -11.72 17.08 -14.81
N PRO A 177 -11.41 17.66 -13.63
CA PRO A 177 -10.78 18.97 -13.53
C PRO A 177 -9.26 18.90 -13.75
N ASN A 178 -8.68 20.01 -14.22
CA ASN A 178 -7.24 20.16 -14.37
C ASN A 178 -6.59 20.38 -12.99
N LEU A 179 -5.98 19.31 -12.46
CA LEU A 179 -5.36 19.30 -11.13
C LEU A 179 -3.86 19.61 -11.14
N ASN A 180 -3.32 20.10 -12.26
CA ASN A 180 -1.92 20.52 -12.29
C ASN A 180 -1.63 21.55 -11.20
N GLY A 181 -0.51 21.36 -10.49
CA GLY A 181 -0.05 22.20 -9.40
C GLY A 181 -0.73 21.97 -8.04
N TRP A 182 -1.71 21.07 -7.92
CA TRP A 182 -2.40 20.79 -6.65
C TRP A 182 -1.57 19.93 -5.68
N PHE A 183 -0.58 19.21 -6.20
CA PHE A 183 0.22 18.24 -5.45
C PHE A 183 1.68 18.70 -5.27
N ARG A 184 1.91 20.01 -5.16
CA ARG A 184 3.26 20.61 -5.04
C ARG A 184 3.78 20.67 -3.61
N SER A 185 2.89 20.70 -2.62
CA SER A 185 3.21 20.93 -1.22
C SER A 185 2.54 19.92 -0.32
N PHE A 186 3.18 19.65 0.82
CA PHE A 186 2.62 18.86 1.91
C PHE A 186 1.34 19.48 2.47
N GLY A 187 0.44 18.65 2.97
CA GLY A 187 -0.80 19.02 3.67
C GLY A 187 -1.97 18.17 3.23
N GLU A 188 -2.91 17.91 4.13
CA GLU A 188 -3.88 16.82 4.01
C GLU A 188 -5.18 17.24 3.30
N ASP A 189 -5.42 18.54 3.19
CA ASP A 189 -6.67 19.11 2.67
C ASP A 189 -6.64 19.40 1.16
N ARG A 190 -7.83 19.65 0.62
CA ARG A 190 -8.02 20.26 -0.71
C ARG A 190 -7.21 21.57 -0.83
N PRO A 191 -6.37 21.73 -1.85
CA PRO A 191 -5.66 22.99 -2.10
C PRO A 191 -6.62 24.18 -2.21
N ARG A 192 -6.32 25.26 -1.48
CA ARG A 192 -7.18 26.46 -1.44
C ARG A 192 -7.15 27.30 -2.73
N ARG A 193 -6.08 27.17 -3.53
CA ARG A 193 -5.89 27.94 -4.76
C ARG A 193 -5.71 27.01 -5.95
N THR A 194 -6.39 27.32 -7.05
CA THR A 194 -6.11 26.71 -8.34
C THR A 194 -4.74 27.17 -8.82
N ALA A 195 -3.95 26.26 -9.38
CA ALA A 195 -2.70 26.66 -9.99
C ALA A 195 -2.96 27.44 -11.28
N THR A 196 -2.17 28.49 -11.50
CA THR A 196 -2.27 29.30 -12.72
C THR A 196 -1.72 28.55 -13.92
N GLY A 197 -2.09 29.00 -15.11
CA GLY A 197 -1.60 28.46 -16.36
C GLY A 197 -2.26 27.15 -16.78
N GLY A 198 -3.16 26.56 -15.99
CA GLY A 198 -3.90 25.36 -16.40
C GLY A 198 -4.75 25.63 -17.63
N PHE A 199 -4.71 24.76 -18.63
CA PHE A 199 -5.55 24.81 -19.83
C PHE A 199 -5.79 23.39 -20.37
N ASN A 200 -6.79 23.22 -21.23
CA ASN A 200 -7.16 21.91 -21.75
C ASN A 200 -7.05 21.89 -23.28
N THR A 201 -6.74 20.75 -23.87
CA THR A 201 -6.69 20.59 -25.33
C THR A 201 -7.33 19.28 -25.77
N PRO A 202 -8.03 19.27 -26.91
CA PRO A 202 -8.55 18.03 -27.49
C PRO A 202 -7.40 17.15 -28.02
N PHE A 203 -7.57 15.83 -27.97
CA PHE A 203 -6.69 14.92 -28.70
C PHE A 203 -7.45 13.71 -29.24
N GLU A 204 -6.90 13.12 -30.30
CA GLU A 204 -7.38 11.89 -30.92
C GLU A 204 -6.16 11.03 -31.26
N GLY A 205 -6.08 9.88 -30.60
CA GLY A 205 -5.12 8.82 -30.86
C GLY A 205 -5.72 7.72 -31.73
N ARG A 206 -5.05 6.57 -31.76
CA ARG A 206 -5.51 5.38 -32.47
C ARG A 206 -6.63 4.67 -31.70
N GLU A 207 -6.43 4.51 -30.40
CA GLU A 207 -7.31 3.79 -29.48
C GLU A 207 -8.01 4.75 -28.49
N ALA A 208 -7.73 6.06 -28.58
CA ALA A 208 -8.18 7.06 -27.62
C ALA A 208 -8.82 8.29 -28.28
N PHE A 209 -9.97 8.72 -27.77
CA PHE A 209 -10.58 10.01 -28.06
C PHE A 209 -10.75 10.76 -26.73
N GLY A 210 -10.19 11.97 -26.60
CA GLY A 210 -10.16 12.60 -25.27
C GLY A 210 -9.74 14.06 -25.20
N VAL A 211 -9.39 14.46 -23.98
CA VAL A 211 -8.93 15.79 -23.59
C VAL A 211 -7.67 15.66 -22.72
N VAL A 212 -6.62 16.39 -23.09
CA VAL A 212 -5.42 16.59 -22.26
C VAL A 212 -5.64 17.82 -21.38
N LEU A 213 -5.29 17.72 -20.11
CA LEU A 213 -5.32 18.83 -19.15
C LEU A 213 -3.87 19.17 -18.79
N ASP A 214 -3.37 20.28 -19.34
CA ASP A 214 -1.98 20.71 -19.27
C ASP A 214 -1.84 21.99 -18.43
N GLN A 215 -0.61 22.40 -18.17
CA GLN A 215 -0.27 23.65 -17.52
C GLN A 215 0.82 24.39 -18.30
N ALA A 216 0.56 25.65 -18.60
CA ALA A 216 1.54 26.56 -19.17
C ALA A 216 2.75 26.66 -18.24
N GLN A 217 3.94 26.61 -18.83
CA GLN A 217 5.20 26.56 -18.10
C GLN A 217 6.12 27.72 -18.50
N ALA A 218 6.81 28.28 -17.50
CA ALA A 218 7.79 29.34 -17.71
C ALA A 218 9.22 28.80 -17.92
N GLY A 219 9.47 27.53 -17.59
CA GLY A 219 10.77 26.86 -17.71
C GLY A 219 10.65 25.49 -18.37
N GLU A 220 11.80 24.88 -18.66
CA GLU A 220 11.88 23.62 -19.41
C GLU A 220 11.59 22.37 -18.56
N GLU A 221 11.79 22.42 -17.24
CA GLU A 221 11.59 21.28 -16.35
C GLU A 221 10.29 21.38 -15.52
N ARG A 222 9.55 20.26 -15.46
CA ARG A 222 8.37 20.11 -14.61
C ARG A 222 8.77 19.86 -13.15
N GLY A 223 8.17 20.62 -12.23
CA GLY A 223 8.20 20.30 -10.80
C GLY A 223 7.22 19.19 -10.45
N GLU A 224 7.32 18.65 -9.23
CA GLU A 224 6.35 17.68 -8.73
C GLU A 224 4.93 18.26 -8.76
N GLY A 225 3.95 17.45 -9.14
CA GLY A 225 2.58 17.89 -9.33
C GLY A 225 2.34 18.72 -10.59
N GLN A 226 3.32 18.86 -11.48
CA GLN A 226 3.18 19.53 -12.79
C GLN A 226 3.44 18.54 -13.93
N GLY A 227 2.70 18.68 -15.02
CA GLY A 227 2.82 17.85 -16.22
C GLY A 227 1.52 17.87 -17.00
N GLN A 228 1.01 16.69 -17.36
CA GLN A 228 -0.27 16.54 -18.04
C GLN A 228 -1.14 15.49 -17.35
N TRP A 229 -2.44 15.76 -17.33
CA TRP A 229 -3.47 14.75 -17.11
C TRP A 229 -4.16 14.47 -18.45
N ALA A 230 -4.83 13.33 -18.57
CA ALA A 230 -5.72 13.07 -19.69
C ALA A 230 -6.94 12.25 -19.26
N ILE A 231 -8.09 12.58 -19.84
CA ILE A 231 -9.27 11.70 -19.85
C ILE A 231 -9.56 11.29 -21.28
N ALA A 232 -9.91 10.02 -21.49
CA ALA A 232 -10.18 9.48 -22.80
C ALA A 232 -11.22 8.36 -22.78
N CYS A 233 -11.86 8.14 -23.91
CA CYS A 233 -12.73 7.01 -24.18
C CYS A 233 -12.21 6.25 -25.41
N ARG A 234 -12.33 4.91 -25.40
CA ARG A 234 -11.99 4.08 -26.55
C ARG A 234 -13.09 4.17 -27.61
N PRO A 235 -12.75 4.44 -28.89
CA PRO A 235 -13.71 4.31 -29.99
C PRO A 235 -14.19 2.86 -30.13
N GLU A 236 -15.51 2.68 -30.23
CA GLU A 236 -16.14 1.36 -30.37
C GLU A 236 -17.20 1.38 -31.47
N PRO A 237 -17.42 0.27 -32.21
CA PRO A 237 -18.50 0.19 -33.19
C PRO A 237 -19.87 0.45 -32.55
N GLY A 238 -20.68 1.31 -33.17
CA GLY A 238 -22.02 1.65 -32.68
C GLY A 238 -22.07 2.65 -31.53
N VAL A 239 -20.90 3.16 -31.09
CA VAL A 239 -20.80 4.20 -30.06
C VAL A 239 -20.45 5.53 -30.70
N ALA A 240 -21.22 6.57 -30.41
CA ALA A 240 -20.92 7.94 -30.82
C ALA A 240 -20.16 8.66 -29.71
N LEU A 241 -19.02 9.26 -30.06
CA LEU A 241 -18.17 9.99 -29.11
C LEU A 241 -18.32 11.50 -29.27
N SER A 242 -18.25 12.22 -28.14
CA SER A 242 -18.27 13.68 -28.07
C SER A 242 -17.41 14.16 -26.90
N ARG A 243 -16.98 15.42 -26.91
CA ARG A 243 -16.18 16.01 -25.82
C ARG A 243 -16.52 17.47 -25.58
N SER A 244 -16.20 17.94 -24.39
CA SER A 244 -16.09 19.35 -24.04
C SER A 244 -14.66 19.62 -23.63
N VAL A 245 -13.95 20.50 -24.35
CA VAL A 245 -12.54 20.78 -24.07
C VAL A 245 -12.41 21.50 -22.71
N CYS A 246 -13.24 22.51 -22.48
CA CYS A 246 -13.10 23.32 -21.28
C CYS A 246 -14.42 23.93 -20.80
N PHE A 247 -14.75 23.73 -19.53
CA PHE A 247 -15.76 24.47 -18.78
C PHE A 247 -15.27 24.72 -17.35
N ASP A 248 -15.96 25.57 -16.58
CA ASP A 248 -15.57 25.88 -15.20
C ASP A 248 -16.16 24.88 -14.20
N GLY A 249 -15.28 24.10 -13.58
CA GLY A 249 -15.64 23.12 -12.54
C GLY A 249 -15.95 23.72 -11.16
N TYR A 250 -15.77 25.03 -10.97
CA TYR A 250 -16.28 25.75 -9.79
C TYR A 250 -17.63 26.43 -10.04
N GLY A 251 -18.09 26.47 -11.29
CA GLY A 251 -19.41 26.96 -11.62
C GLY A 251 -20.52 26.04 -11.11
N ASP A 252 -21.75 26.37 -11.45
CA ASP A 252 -22.94 25.54 -11.16
C ASP A 252 -23.04 24.28 -12.04
N GLY A 253 -22.19 24.15 -13.06
CA GLY A 253 -22.18 23.04 -14.02
C GLY A 253 -23.26 23.11 -15.12
N ALA A 254 -24.15 24.11 -15.11
CA ALA A 254 -25.32 24.15 -15.99
C ALA A 254 -24.97 24.18 -17.49
N ALA A 255 -23.84 24.82 -17.83
CA ALA A 255 -23.34 24.94 -19.20
C ALA A 255 -22.99 23.59 -19.83
N PHE A 256 -22.53 22.63 -19.03
CA PHE A 256 -22.30 21.25 -19.48
C PHE A 256 -23.54 20.37 -19.28
N TRP A 257 -24.13 20.43 -18.08
CA TRP A 257 -25.18 19.51 -17.64
C TRP A 257 -26.45 19.63 -18.49
N SER A 258 -26.98 20.83 -18.70
CA SER A 258 -28.28 20.99 -19.38
C SER A 258 -28.26 20.48 -20.82
N PRO A 259 -27.24 20.80 -21.65
CA PRO A 259 -27.10 20.21 -22.97
C PRO A 259 -26.90 18.69 -22.93
N PHE A 260 -26.09 18.17 -22.00
CA PHE A 260 -25.84 16.74 -21.88
C PHE A 260 -27.12 15.95 -21.56
N VAL A 261 -27.94 16.42 -20.62
CA VAL A 261 -29.23 15.79 -20.31
C VAL A 261 -30.14 15.78 -21.54
N LYS A 262 -30.22 16.92 -22.23
CA LYS A 262 -31.11 17.10 -23.38
C LYS A 262 -30.70 16.22 -24.57
N GLU A 263 -29.44 16.30 -24.98
CA GLU A 263 -28.96 15.75 -26.26
C GLU A 263 -28.29 14.37 -26.13
N GLY A 264 -27.84 13.98 -24.92
CA GLY A 264 -27.09 12.72 -24.74
C GLY A 264 -25.67 12.76 -25.30
N SER A 265 -25.12 13.95 -25.53
CA SER A 265 -23.75 14.19 -25.99
C SER A 265 -23.11 15.33 -25.19
N ALA A 266 -21.79 15.29 -25.01
CA ALA A 266 -21.07 16.43 -24.45
C ALA A 266 -21.23 17.65 -25.39
N PRO A 267 -21.61 18.84 -24.88
CA PRO A 267 -21.67 20.04 -25.71
C PRO A 267 -20.28 20.43 -26.22
N PRO A 268 -20.15 20.98 -27.45
CA PRO A 268 -18.87 21.34 -28.06
C PRO A 268 -18.31 22.64 -27.45
N LEU A 269 -17.93 22.58 -26.18
CA LEU A 269 -17.25 23.66 -25.46
C LEU A 269 -15.75 23.62 -25.82
N ASP A 270 -15.47 23.85 -27.10
CA ASP A 270 -14.15 23.64 -27.71
C ASP A 270 -13.14 24.76 -27.39
N GLN A 271 -13.64 25.91 -26.96
CA GLN A 271 -12.79 27.04 -26.60
C GLN A 271 -12.12 26.78 -25.25
N SER A 272 -10.83 26.44 -25.29
CA SER A 272 -9.99 26.43 -24.09
C SER A 272 -9.72 27.86 -23.60
N TRP A 273 -9.49 27.97 -22.29
CA TRP A 273 -9.00 29.17 -21.63
C TRP A 273 -7.87 28.80 -20.67
N VAL A 274 -7.06 29.79 -20.29
CA VAL A 274 -5.93 29.61 -19.39
C VAL A 274 -6.31 30.13 -18.02
N VAL A 275 -6.13 29.31 -16.98
CA VAL A 275 -6.40 29.70 -15.59
C VAL A 275 -5.47 30.87 -15.20
N GLU A 276 -6.05 31.99 -14.82
CA GLU A 276 -5.31 33.18 -14.38
C GLU A 276 -4.91 33.15 -12.89
N GLY A 277 -4.07 34.09 -12.47
CA GLY A 277 -3.66 34.27 -11.06
C GLY A 277 -4.76 34.69 -10.10
N GLY A 278 -5.88 35.19 -10.65
CA GLY A 278 -7.02 35.70 -9.90
C GLY A 278 -6.75 37.04 -9.21
N PHE A 279 -7.83 37.79 -9.00
CA PHE A 279 -7.87 38.85 -7.99
C PHE A 279 -8.14 38.24 -6.60
N ARG A 280 -7.75 38.90 -5.50
CA ARG A 280 -7.95 38.35 -4.14
C ARG A 280 -9.42 38.06 -3.80
N GLU A 281 -10.36 38.76 -4.43
CA GLU A 281 -11.79 38.71 -4.14
C GLU A 281 -12.54 37.63 -4.94
N ASN A 282 -11.99 37.18 -6.08
CA ASN A 282 -12.62 36.19 -6.95
C ASN A 282 -11.69 34.99 -7.15
N ARG A 283 -12.19 33.80 -6.84
CA ARG A 283 -11.48 32.55 -7.11
C ARG A 283 -11.35 32.36 -8.64
N PRO A 284 -10.15 32.09 -9.18
CA PRO A 284 -10.02 31.67 -10.58
C PRO A 284 -10.85 30.42 -10.86
N GLY A 285 -11.41 30.32 -12.07
CA GLY A 285 -12.11 29.13 -12.51
C GLY A 285 -11.22 27.87 -12.48
N LEU A 286 -11.85 26.70 -12.49
CA LEU A 286 -11.18 25.40 -12.58
C LEU A 286 -11.43 24.77 -13.94
N ALA A 287 -10.43 24.83 -14.83
CA ALA A 287 -10.53 24.26 -16.17
C ALA A 287 -10.87 22.77 -16.09
N THR A 288 -12.02 22.37 -16.62
CA THR A 288 -12.54 21.00 -16.54
C THR A 288 -12.87 20.49 -17.93
N GLY A 289 -12.42 19.27 -18.23
CA GLY A 289 -12.68 18.60 -19.50
C GLY A 289 -13.75 17.51 -19.34
N ALA A 290 -14.39 17.13 -20.44
CA ALA A 290 -15.31 16.00 -20.49
C ALA A 290 -15.16 15.19 -21.77
N VAL A 291 -15.33 13.87 -21.67
CA VAL A 291 -15.50 12.96 -22.80
C VAL A 291 -16.77 12.13 -22.58
N ALA A 292 -17.62 12.02 -23.59
CA ALA A 292 -18.88 11.30 -23.52
C ALA A 292 -19.02 10.29 -24.67
N ALA A 293 -19.65 9.17 -24.35
CA ALA A 293 -19.96 8.09 -25.27
C ALA A 293 -21.46 7.78 -25.20
N SER A 294 -22.14 7.79 -26.34
CA SER A 294 -23.56 7.49 -26.47
C SER A 294 -23.82 6.26 -27.34
N VAL A 295 -24.84 5.50 -26.96
CA VAL A 295 -25.19 4.22 -27.57
C VAL A 295 -26.70 4.01 -27.50
N ARG A 296 -27.24 3.37 -28.53
CA ARG A 296 -28.63 2.92 -28.59
C ARG A 296 -28.69 1.48 -28.10
N LEU A 297 -29.58 1.17 -27.16
CA LEU A 297 -29.75 -0.18 -26.59
C LEU A 297 -31.17 -0.69 -26.81
N ALA A 298 -31.31 -1.85 -27.46
CA ALA A 298 -32.56 -2.60 -27.51
C ALA A 298 -32.94 -3.15 -26.12
N PRO A 299 -34.19 -3.62 -25.91
CA PRO A 299 -34.58 -4.27 -24.66
C PRO A 299 -33.66 -5.45 -24.30
N GLY A 300 -33.10 -5.45 -23.10
CA GLY A 300 -32.16 -6.46 -22.62
C GLY A 300 -30.73 -6.37 -23.20
N GLU A 301 -30.45 -5.42 -24.09
CA GLU A 301 -29.12 -5.25 -24.68
C GLU A 301 -28.14 -4.61 -23.68
N SER A 302 -26.87 -5.02 -23.78
CA SER A 302 -25.76 -4.40 -23.06
C SER A 302 -24.68 -3.89 -24.01
N ALA A 303 -24.09 -2.74 -23.67
CA ALA A 303 -22.88 -2.23 -24.31
C ALA A 303 -21.79 -1.97 -23.26
N VAL A 304 -20.52 -2.11 -23.67
CA VAL A 304 -19.36 -1.82 -22.81
C VAL A 304 -18.61 -0.60 -23.34
N LEU A 305 -18.45 0.40 -22.49
CA LEU A 305 -17.72 1.64 -22.77
C LEU A 305 -16.45 1.68 -21.93
N THR A 306 -15.29 1.94 -22.53
CA THR A 306 -13.99 1.92 -21.81
C THR A 306 -13.37 3.30 -21.78
N PHE A 307 -13.06 3.78 -20.57
CA PHE A 307 -12.46 5.09 -20.32
C PHE A 307 -11.11 4.94 -19.61
N ALA A 308 -10.27 5.97 -19.74
CA ALA A 308 -8.99 6.08 -19.04
C ALA A 308 -8.86 7.45 -18.36
N LEU A 309 -8.22 7.46 -17.19
CA LEU A 309 -7.64 8.64 -16.53
C LEU A 309 -6.13 8.44 -16.43
N VAL A 310 -5.35 9.40 -16.90
CA VAL A 310 -3.88 9.37 -16.90
C VAL A 310 -3.32 10.61 -16.22
N TRP A 311 -2.19 10.47 -15.51
CA TRP A 311 -1.43 11.58 -14.92
C TRP A 311 0.08 11.45 -15.17
N ASP A 312 0.56 12.08 -16.24
CA ASP A 312 1.99 12.21 -16.52
C ASP A 312 2.59 13.35 -15.69
N LEU A 313 2.88 13.04 -14.43
CA LEU A 313 3.55 13.92 -13.44
C LEU A 313 4.93 13.36 -13.11
N PRO A 314 5.99 13.71 -13.86
CA PRO A 314 7.23 12.95 -13.89
C PRO A 314 8.14 13.16 -12.67
N ALA A 315 8.06 14.32 -12.01
CA ALA A 315 8.98 14.69 -10.92
C ALA A 315 8.49 14.26 -9.54
N ILE A 316 9.46 14.05 -8.65
CA ILE A 316 9.31 13.78 -7.20
C ILE A 316 10.18 14.79 -6.46
N SER A 317 9.71 15.38 -5.37
CA SER A 317 10.48 16.31 -4.54
C SER A 317 10.32 16.01 -3.05
N PHE A 318 11.42 15.98 -2.30
CA PHE A 318 11.42 15.78 -0.84
C PHE A 318 11.78 17.06 -0.08
N GLY A 319 11.60 17.05 1.24
CA GLY A 319 11.67 18.24 2.09
C GLY A 319 13.02 18.97 2.09
N GLN A 320 14.14 18.28 1.82
CA GLN A 320 15.46 18.90 1.68
C GLN A 320 15.80 19.33 0.24
N GLY A 321 14.84 19.25 -0.68
CA GLY A 321 14.94 19.80 -2.03
C GLY A 321 15.53 18.85 -3.07
N ARG A 322 15.93 17.62 -2.72
CA ARG A 322 16.32 16.61 -3.71
C ARG A 322 15.13 16.30 -4.61
N ARG A 323 15.40 16.32 -5.92
CA ARG A 323 14.46 15.93 -6.96
C ARG A 323 14.83 14.56 -7.51
N TRP A 324 13.82 13.75 -7.76
CA TRP A 324 13.91 12.50 -8.49
C TRP A 324 12.91 12.50 -9.66
N TRP A 325 13.08 11.58 -10.59
CA TRP A 325 12.08 11.29 -11.62
C TRP A 325 11.38 9.98 -11.30
N ARG A 326 10.10 9.84 -11.62
CA ARG A 326 9.33 8.60 -11.43
C ARG A 326 9.81 7.50 -12.38
N GLY A 327 9.69 6.24 -11.95
CA GLY A 327 10.22 5.08 -12.68
C GLY A 327 9.68 4.94 -14.12
N TYR A 328 8.40 5.24 -14.36
CA TYR A 328 7.83 5.15 -15.71
C TYR A 328 8.48 6.11 -16.72
N THR A 329 9.13 7.18 -16.25
CA THR A 329 9.82 8.13 -17.13
C THR A 329 10.99 7.52 -17.89
N ASP A 330 11.49 6.35 -17.46
CA ASP A 330 12.50 5.59 -18.20
C ASP A 330 11.97 5.12 -19.57
N GLN A 331 10.65 4.95 -19.72
CA GLN A 331 10.01 4.55 -20.98
C GLN A 331 9.26 5.70 -21.65
N TRP A 332 8.68 6.60 -20.87
CA TRP A 332 7.74 7.63 -21.36
C TRP A 332 8.32 9.05 -21.41
N GLY A 333 9.58 9.21 -21.03
CA GLY A 333 10.24 10.51 -20.96
C GLY A 333 9.86 11.33 -19.73
N ARG A 334 10.45 12.53 -19.61
CA ARG A 334 10.39 13.41 -18.42
C ARG A 334 9.75 14.75 -18.68
N SER A 335 9.29 14.99 -19.91
CA SER A 335 8.70 16.28 -20.30
C SER A 335 7.37 16.55 -19.60
N GLY A 336 6.69 15.50 -19.10
CA GLY A 336 5.33 15.61 -18.60
C GLY A 336 4.35 15.95 -19.72
N THR A 337 4.57 15.39 -20.92
CA THR A 337 3.76 15.64 -22.13
C THR A 337 3.30 14.36 -22.85
N SER A 338 3.32 13.23 -22.16
CA SER A 338 3.04 11.88 -22.67
C SER A 338 1.66 11.36 -22.27
N ALA A 339 0.83 12.16 -21.58
CA ALA A 339 -0.46 11.71 -21.05
C ALA A 339 -1.41 11.14 -22.14
N ALA A 340 -1.47 11.78 -23.31
CA ALA A 340 -2.26 11.28 -24.46
C ALA A 340 -1.74 9.94 -25.00
N ALA A 341 -0.41 9.78 -25.10
CA ALA A 341 0.20 8.55 -25.60
C ALA A 341 0.04 7.38 -24.60
N ILE A 342 0.14 7.66 -23.29
CA ILE A 342 -0.14 6.69 -22.24
C ILE A 342 -1.63 6.28 -22.27
N ALA A 343 -2.55 7.23 -22.49
CA ALA A 343 -3.98 6.94 -22.60
C ALA A 343 -4.29 6.03 -23.80
N ASP A 344 -3.69 6.32 -24.96
CA ASP A 344 -3.80 5.50 -26.18
C ASP A 344 -3.29 4.07 -25.94
N HIS A 345 -2.11 3.94 -25.35
CA HIS A 345 -1.54 2.64 -24.99
C HIS A 345 -2.42 1.88 -24.01
N ALA A 346 -2.91 2.53 -22.95
CA ALA A 346 -3.72 1.88 -21.92
C ALA A 346 -5.08 1.40 -22.44
N LEU A 347 -5.76 2.19 -23.26
CA LEU A 347 -7.05 1.79 -23.86
C LEU A 347 -6.90 0.63 -24.85
N GLY A 348 -5.77 0.56 -25.57
CA GLY A 348 -5.42 -0.56 -26.44
C GLY A 348 -5.15 -1.89 -25.70
N HIS A 349 -4.70 -1.84 -24.44
CA HIS A 349 -4.33 -3.04 -23.66
C HIS A 349 -5.29 -3.37 -22.51
N ALA A 350 -6.35 -2.59 -22.31
CA ALA A 350 -7.28 -2.74 -21.17
C ALA A 350 -7.80 -4.18 -20.99
N THR A 351 -8.24 -4.83 -22.08
CA THR A 351 -8.77 -6.21 -22.02
C THR A 351 -7.68 -7.24 -21.70
N GLU A 352 -6.46 -7.06 -22.20
CA GLU A 352 -5.34 -7.95 -21.91
C GLU A 352 -4.94 -7.85 -20.43
N TRP A 353 -4.74 -6.63 -19.93
CA TRP A 353 -4.34 -6.39 -18.55
C TRP A 353 -5.39 -6.89 -17.56
N GLU A 354 -6.67 -6.69 -17.85
CA GLU A 354 -7.75 -7.26 -17.06
C GLU A 354 -7.64 -8.79 -16.94
N ALA A 355 -7.40 -9.48 -18.06
CA ALA A 355 -7.28 -10.92 -18.10
C ALA A 355 -6.03 -11.43 -17.37
N ARG A 356 -4.91 -10.69 -17.47
CA ARG A 356 -3.67 -10.98 -16.71
C ARG A 356 -3.89 -10.80 -15.21
N ILE A 357 -4.67 -9.80 -14.80
CA ILE A 357 -5.06 -9.62 -13.40
C ILE A 357 -5.93 -10.80 -12.91
N ASP A 358 -6.91 -11.22 -13.70
CA ASP A 358 -7.74 -12.39 -13.34
C ASP A 358 -6.92 -13.68 -13.22
N ALA A 359 -5.87 -13.83 -14.04
CA ALA A 359 -5.00 -15.00 -13.99
C ALA A 359 -4.26 -15.11 -12.65
N TRP A 360 -3.56 -14.06 -12.22
CA TRP A 360 -2.80 -14.12 -10.96
C TRP A 360 -3.71 -14.11 -9.72
N HIS A 361 -4.90 -13.47 -9.79
CA HIS A 361 -5.94 -13.66 -8.77
C HIS A 361 -6.31 -15.14 -8.63
N GLY A 362 -6.55 -15.81 -9.76
CA GLY A 362 -6.88 -17.24 -9.78
C GLY A 362 -5.76 -18.14 -9.26
N GLU A 363 -4.50 -17.76 -9.45
CA GLU A 363 -3.33 -18.48 -8.88
C GLU A 363 -3.29 -18.37 -7.34
N ALA A 364 -3.55 -17.18 -6.80
CA ALA A 364 -3.66 -16.98 -5.36
C ALA A 364 -4.87 -17.73 -4.76
N GLU A 365 -6.03 -17.67 -5.41
CA GLU A 365 -7.24 -18.42 -5.03
C GLU A 365 -7.00 -19.93 -5.06
N ALA A 366 -6.28 -20.46 -6.05
CA ALA A 366 -5.94 -21.87 -6.12
C ALA A 366 -4.96 -22.30 -5.01
N SER A 367 -4.10 -21.39 -4.56
CA SER A 367 -3.08 -21.67 -3.56
C SER A 367 -3.62 -21.73 -2.13
N VAL A 368 -4.54 -20.83 -1.76
CA VAL A 368 -5.04 -20.72 -0.38
C VAL A 368 -6.56 -20.84 -0.24
N GLY A 369 -7.31 -20.79 -1.35
CA GLY A 369 -8.76 -20.84 -1.38
C GLY A 369 -9.39 -19.47 -1.67
N ASP A 370 -10.60 -19.50 -2.23
CA ASP A 370 -11.33 -18.36 -2.77
C ASP A 370 -12.15 -17.55 -1.74
N ALA A 371 -12.02 -17.86 -0.45
CA ALA A 371 -12.75 -17.16 0.59
C ALA A 371 -12.16 -15.74 0.82
N PRO A 372 -13.00 -14.73 1.14
CA PRO A 372 -12.53 -13.36 1.39
C PRO A 372 -11.45 -13.24 2.47
N HIS A 373 -11.49 -14.06 3.52
CA HIS A 373 -10.51 -14.05 4.59
C HIS A 373 -9.17 -14.73 4.23
N ARG A 374 -9.08 -15.33 3.04
CA ARG A 374 -7.87 -16.01 2.52
C ARG A 374 -7.25 -15.23 1.37
N ALA A 375 -7.40 -15.69 0.12
CA ALA A 375 -6.86 -15.00 -1.05
C ALA A 375 -7.34 -13.55 -1.14
N GLY A 376 -8.62 -13.31 -0.83
CA GLY A 376 -9.21 -11.97 -0.84
C GLY A 376 -8.45 -10.97 0.05
N GLN A 377 -8.15 -11.36 1.28
CA GLN A 377 -7.42 -10.53 2.23
C GLN A 377 -5.98 -10.29 1.78
N ALA A 378 -5.25 -11.34 1.41
CA ALA A 378 -3.87 -11.20 0.97
C ALA A 378 -3.76 -10.29 -0.26
N ILE A 379 -4.60 -10.53 -1.28
CA ILE A 379 -4.66 -9.70 -2.49
C ILE A 379 -4.97 -8.25 -2.15
N ASN A 380 -5.97 -8.00 -1.30
CA ASN A 380 -6.35 -6.62 -0.97
C ASN A 380 -5.31 -5.85 -0.17
N GLU A 381 -4.50 -6.49 0.67
CA GLU A 381 -3.40 -5.80 1.37
C GLU A 381 -2.32 -5.27 0.39
N LEU A 382 -2.23 -5.79 -0.85
CA LEU A 382 -1.34 -5.23 -1.88
C LEU A 382 -1.71 -3.81 -2.32
N TYR A 383 -2.88 -3.28 -1.92
CA TYR A 383 -3.23 -1.87 -2.16
C TYR A 383 -2.14 -0.90 -1.70
N PHE A 384 -1.36 -1.32 -0.69
CA PHE A 384 -0.27 -0.54 -0.13
C PHE A 384 0.89 -0.30 -1.11
N LEU A 385 1.01 -1.10 -2.19
CA LEU A 385 1.95 -0.85 -3.29
C LEU A 385 1.62 0.42 -4.10
N VAL A 386 0.42 0.97 -3.92
CA VAL A 386 -0.02 2.22 -4.56
C VAL A 386 -0.23 3.30 -3.51
N ASP A 387 -0.93 2.99 -2.41
CA ASP A 387 -1.33 3.96 -1.40
C ASP A 387 -0.33 4.14 -0.24
N GLY A 388 0.75 3.36 -0.19
CA GLY A 388 1.82 3.51 0.81
C GLY A 388 2.77 4.68 0.54
N MET A 389 2.24 5.79 -0.01
CA MET A 389 3.00 6.91 -0.59
C MET A 389 4.19 6.45 -1.44
N THR A 390 3.90 5.45 -2.27
CA THR A 390 4.92 4.67 -2.94
C THR A 390 5.78 5.52 -3.84
N VAL A 391 7.08 5.30 -3.76
CA VAL A 391 8.09 5.93 -4.61
C VAL A 391 8.78 4.84 -5.41
N LEU A 392 8.84 5.03 -6.72
CA LEU A 392 9.74 4.29 -7.60
C LEU A 392 10.47 5.33 -8.44
N THR A 393 11.78 5.44 -8.27
CA THR A 393 12.58 6.41 -9.02
C THR A 393 13.07 5.82 -10.35
N SER A 394 13.31 6.71 -11.32
CA SER A 394 14.10 6.43 -12.52
C SER A 394 15.57 6.31 -12.12
N ALA A 395 16.29 5.40 -12.78
CA ALA A 395 17.74 5.30 -12.63
C ALA A 395 18.45 6.47 -13.32
N THR A 396 17.90 6.94 -14.43
CA THR A 396 18.57 7.98 -15.22
C THR A 396 18.47 9.32 -14.48
N GLY A 397 19.59 10.02 -14.29
CA GLY A 397 19.60 11.28 -13.54
C GLY A 397 19.37 11.13 -12.03
N ALA A 398 19.35 9.90 -11.51
CA ALA A 398 19.57 9.64 -10.09
C ALA A 398 21.03 9.98 -9.72
N PRO A 399 21.33 10.46 -8.51
CA PRO A 399 22.70 10.78 -8.09
C PRO A 399 23.67 9.59 -8.15
N ASP A 400 23.16 8.37 -8.02
CA ASP A 400 23.91 7.12 -8.02
C ASP A 400 23.59 6.23 -9.23
N ASP A 401 22.89 6.77 -10.24
CA ASP A 401 22.42 6.09 -11.45
C ASP A 401 21.59 4.81 -11.18
N ARG A 402 20.95 4.69 -10.02
CA ARG A 402 20.12 3.54 -9.63
C ARG A 402 18.66 3.93 -9.40
N ARG A 403 17.77 2.95 -9.60
CA ARG A 403 16.38 3.05 -9.17
C ARG A 403 16.30 2.77 -7.67
N HIS A 404 15.43 3.50 -6.99
CA HIS A 404 15.06 3.26 -5.61
C HIS A 404 13.56 3.02 -5.51
N PHE A 405 13.19 2.15 -4.57
CA PHE A 405 11.81 1.84 -4.25
C PHE A 405 11.55 2.15 -2.78
N GLY A 406 10.43 2.80 -2.48
CA GLY A 406 10.07 3.22 -1.12
C GLY A 406 8.59 3.03 -0.83
N LEU A 407 8.27 2.36 0.27
CA LEU A 407 6.96 2.37 0.93
C LEU A 407 7.11 2.98 2.31
N ILE A 408 6.19 3.85 2.72
CA ILE A 408 6.22 4.37 4.09
C ILE A 408 5.79 3.27 5.08
N GLU A 409 6.24 3.35 6.33
CA GLU A 409 5.69 2.55 7.42
C GLU A 409 4.19 2.81 7.62
N CYS A 410 3.81 4.08 7.76
CA CYS A 410 2.44 4.57 7.67
C CYS A 410 2.43 6.09 7.50
N HIS A 411 1.25 6.70 7.44
CA HIS A 411 1.13 8.16 7.32
C HIS A 411 1.60 8.91 8.58
N ASP A 412 1.23 8.44 9.77
CA ASP A 412 1.62 9.07 11.04
C ASP A 412 3.13 8.92 11.35
N TYR A 413 3.75 7.87 10.80
CA TYR A 413 5.18 7.58 10.86
C TYR A 413 5.71 7.44 9.44
N ALA A 414 5.79 8.56 8.72
CA ALA A 414 6.21 8.59 7.34
C ALA A 414 7.72 8.32 7.21
N LEU A 415 8.10 7.04 7.29
CA LEU A 415 9.46 6.53 7.23
C LEU A 415 9.54 5.52 6.10
N TYR A 416 10.43 5.75 5.13
CA TYR A 416 10.56 4.86 3.98
C TYR A 416 11.27 3.55 4.36
N ASN A 417 10.62 2.45 4.01
CA ASN A 417 11.07 1.07 4.11
C ASN A 417 11.52 0.66 5.52
N THR A 418 10.87 1.13 6.59
CA THR A 418 11.19 0.70 7.97
C THR A 418 11.47 -0.81 8.04
N LEU A 419 12.73 -1.20 8.26
CA LEU A 419 13.25 -2.53 7.89
C LEU A 419 12.63 -3.64 8.74
N ASP A 420 12.44 -3.36 10.02
CA ASP A 420 11.83 -4.25 10.99
C ASP A 420 10.32 -4.46 10.73
N LEU A 421 9.69 -3.62 9.90
CA LEU A 421 8.37 -3.90 9.31
C LEU A 421 8.52 -4.54 7.92
N TRP A 422 9.55 -4.14 7.17
CA TRP A 422 9.82 -4.61 5.81
C TRP A 422 10.00 -6.13 5.78
N ILE A 423 10.70 -6.72 6.75
CA ILE A 423 10.89 -8.18 6.80
C ILE A 423 9.55 -8.95 6.76
N TYR A 424 8.49 -8.40 7.37
CA TYR A 424 7.13 -8.93 7.33
C TYR A 424 6.44 -8.66 5.98
N ALA A 425 6.60 -7.47 5.43
CA ALA A 425 5.91 -7.03 4.21
C ALA A 425 6.54 -7.54 2.90
N ALA A 426 7.84 -7.81 2.92
CA ALA A 426 8.61 -8.02 1.71
C ALA A 426 8.36 -9.35 1.00
N GLU A 427 7.73 -10.33 1.65
CA GLU A 427 7.19 -11.50 0.94
C GLU A 427 6.11 -11.09 -0.07
N ALA A 428 5.23 -10.15 0.30
CA ALA A 428 4.22 -9.64 -0.60
C ALA A 428 4.85 -8.91 -1.79
N VAL A 429 5.88 -8.09 -1.56
CA VAL A 429 6.55 -7.34 -2.62
C VAL A 429 7.37 -8.28 -3.51
N GLY A 430 8.30 -9.03 -2.90
CA GLY A 430 9.29 -9.84 -3.61
C GLY A 430 8.69 -10.99 -4.41
N ARG A 431 7.53 -11.51 -4.00
CA ARG A 431 6.81 -12.53 -4.79
C ARG A 431 6.27 -11.99 -6.11
N HIS A 432 5.82 -10.75 -6.15
CA HIS A 432 5.19 -10.17 -7.34
C HIS A 432 6.18 -9.35 -8.19
N PHE A 433 7.10 -8.68 -7.53
CA PHE A 433 8.11 -7.80 -8.11
C PHE A 433 9.45 -7.97 -7.37
N PRO A 434 10.17 -9.08 -7.61
CA PRO A 434 11.42 -9.39 -6.91
C PRO A 434 12.48 -8.30 -7.05
N GLU A 435 12.48 -7.55 -8.15
CA GLU A 435 13.35 -6.41 -8.38
C GLU A 435 13.10 -5.25 -7.41
N LEU A 436 11.85 -5.02 -6.97
CA LEU A 436 11.53 -3.96 -6.02
C LEU A 436 12.05 -4.30 -4.63
N ALA A 437 11.90 -5.57 -4.21
CA ALA A 437 12.43 -6.03 -2.93
C ALA A 437 13.97 -6.04 -2.91
N ALA A 438 14.59 -6.37 -4.05
CA ALA A 438 16.03 -6.27 -4.22
C ALA A 438 16.53 -4.83 -4.08
N MET A 439 15.86 -3.83 -4.67
CA MET A 439 16.23 -2.41 -4.55
C MET A 439 16.30 -1.97 -3.07
N VAL A 440 15.26 -2.30 -2.29
CA VAL A 440 15.23 -1.98 -0.85
C VAL A 440 16.40 -2.63 -0.11
N THR A 441 16.65 -3.91 -0.39
CA THR A 441 17.75 -4.66 0.24
C THR A 441 19.12 -4.07 -0.11
N GLU A 442 19.32 -3.66 -1.36
CA GLU A 442 20.56 -3.01 -1.79
C GLU A 442 20.78 -1.66 -1.12
N ASP A 443 19.72 -0.86 -0.93
CA ASP A 443 19.81 0.43 -0.24
C ASP A 443 20.22 0.24 1.23
N PHE A 444 19.61 -0.70 1.95
CA PHE A 444 20.03 -1.04 3.31
C PHE A 444 21.46 -1.58 3.37
N ALA A 445 21.86 -2.44 2.42
CA ALA A 445 23.22 -2.96 2.35
C ALA A 445 24.25 -1.83 2.14
N ALA A 446 23.97 -0.88 1.25
CA ALA A 446 24.83 0.27 1.00
C ALA A 446 24.93 1.18 2.24
N LEU A 447 23.80 1.50 2.87
CA LEU A 447 23.74 2.37 4.04
C LEU A 447 24.45 1.75 5.26
N THR A 448 24.36 0.43 5.43
CA THR A 448 25.08 -0.32 6.48
C THR A 448 26.59 -0.21 6.33
N LEU A 449 27.09 -0.15 5.09
CA LEU A 449 28.52 -0.02 4.78
C LEU A 449 29.01 1.44 4.88
N ALA A 450 28.17 2.42 4.60
CA ALA A 450 28.56 3.83 4.51
C ALA A 450 28.81 4.49 5.89
N SER A 451 27.95 4.20 6.88
CA SER A 451 27.87 4.93 8.17
C SER A 451 27.67 6.45 8.03
N ASP A 452 27.18 7.10 9.07
CA ASP A 452 27.01 8.55 9.16
C ASP A 452 27.23 9.03 10.62
N PRO A 453 28.39 9.63 10.93
CA PRO A 453 28.74 10.02 12.29
C PRO A 453 28.08 11.32 12.75
N ARG A 454 27.37 12.05 11.87
CA ARG A 454 26.61 13.23 12.27
C ARG A 454 25.57 12.83 13.31
N LEU A 455 25.18 13.75 14.19
CA LEU A 455 24.32 13.41 15.32
C LEU A 455 22.85 13.77 15.07
N ARG A 456 21.93 12.91 15.52
CA ARG A 456 20.51 13.22 15.71
C ARG A 456 20.20 13.37 17.19
N ARG A 457 19.04 13.99 17.45
CA ARG A 457 18.52 14.21 18.80
C ARG A 457 17.38 13.24 19.07
N HIS A 458 17.49 12.48 20.15
CA HIS A 458 16.44 11.60 20.63
C HIS A 458 15.18 12.40 20.99
N ARG A 459 14.00 11.94 20.53
CA ARG A 459 12.72 12.66 20.64
C ARG A 459 12.36 13.01 22.08
N TRP A 460 12.49 12.04 22.99
CA TRP A 460 12.07 12.18 24.40
C TRP A 460 13.10 12.81 25.33
N HIS A 461 14.29 12.20 25.46
CA HIS A 461 15.28 12.63 26.45
C HIS A 461 16.32 13.61 25.91
N HIS A 462 16.23 13.98 24.63
CA HIS A 462 17.08 14.98 23.99
C HIS A 462 18.59 14.66 23.93
N GLY A 463 18.99 13.44 24.29
CA GLY A 463 20.35 12.93 24.08
C GLY A 463 20.70 12.88 22.59
N LEU A 464 22.00 12.98 22.29
CA LEU A 464 22.51 12.90 20.93
C LEU A 464 23.06 11.51 20.62
N PHE A 465 22.77 11.00 19.43
CA PHE A 465 23.30 9.73 18.93
C PHE A 465 23.65 9.84 17.43
N PRO A 466 24.60 9.05 16.90
CA PRO A 466 24.94 9.08 15.47
C PRO A 466 23.74 8.78 14.56
N ILE A 467 23.65 9.42 13.40
CA ILE A 467 22.63 9.12 12.38
C ILE A 467 22.73 7.65 12.02
N ASN A 468 23.92 7.14 11.69
CA ASN A 468 24.14 5.72 11.46
C ASN A 468 25.54 5.30 11.92
N ALA A 469 25.64 4.50 12.98
CA ALA A 469 26.91 4.03 13.50
C ALA A 469 27.55 2.97 12.57
N PRO A 470 28.90 2.84 12.55
CA PRO A 470 29.56 1.87 11.70
C PRO A 470 29.06 0.43 11.88
N GLY A 471 28.59 -0.16 10.78
CA GLY A 471 28.08 -1.52 10.72
C GLY A 471 26.68 -1.74 11.30
N CYS A 472 25.99 -0.67 11.67
CA CYS A 472 24.56 -0.73 11.96
C CYS A 472 23.77 -0.62 10.67
N CYS A 473 22.81 -1.54 10.51
CA CYS A 473 21.76 -1.36 9.52
C CYS A 473 20.80 -0.29 10.04
N PRO A 474 20.45 0.72 9.23
CA PRO A 474 19.48 1.71 9.66
C PRO A 474 18.09 1.10 9.82
N HIS A 475 17.26 1.75 10.62
CA HIS A 475 15.84 1.49 10.81
C HIS A 475 15.05 1.78 9.53
N ASP A 476 15.27 2.95 8.92
CA ASP A 476 14.58 3.40 7.72
C ASP A 476 15.57 4.05 6.75
N VAL A 477 15.18 4.14 5.47
CA VAL A 477 15.98 4.81 4.43
C VAL A 477 15.68 6.32 4.33
N GLY A 478 15.08 6.91 5.36
CA GLY A 478 14.77 8.33 5.46
C GLY A 478 13.27 8.64 5.43
N GLY A 479 12.92 9.88 5.79
CA GLY A 479 11.55 10.38 5.79
C GLY A 479 11.30 11.39 4.67
N PRO A 480 10.04 11.60 4.23
CA PRO A 480 9.73 12.46 3.09
C PRO A 480 10.04 13.95 3.33
N GLY A 481 10.08 14.37 4.59
CA GLY A 481 10.52 15.71 4.99
C GLY A 481 12.04 15.92 4.93
N GLU A 482 12.82 14.87 4.66
CA GLU A 482 14.28 14.88 4.64
C GLU A 482 14.81 14.59 3.22
N ASP A 483 15.80 13.70 3.11
CA ASP A 483 16.43 13.26 1.87
C ASP A 483 16.46 11.72 1.77
N PRO A 484 15.31 11.08 1.47
CA PRO A 484 15.18 9.63 1.36
C PRO A 484 16.21 8.99 0.42
N PHE A 485 16.60 7.75 0.74
CA PHE A 485 17.64 6.94 0.10
C PHE A 485 19.08 7.43 0.30
N VAL A 486 19.26 8.67 0.79
CA VAL A 486 20.58 9.27 1.02
C VAL A 486 20.88 9.43 2.50
N VAL A 487 19.93 9.95 3.28
CA VAL A 487 20.06 10.14 4.73
C VAL A 487 19.10 9.21 5.47
N PRO A 488 19.60 8.12 6.08
CA PRO A 488 18.74 7.15 6.76
C PRO A 488 18.35 7.62 8.17
N ASN A 489 17.61 6.76 8.88
CA ASN A 489 17.25 6.91 10.29
C ASN A 489 16.56 8.26 10.57
N SER A 490 15.49 8.56 9.82
CA SER A 490 14.60 9.67 10.18
C SER A 490 13.80 9.35 11.45
N TYR A 491 13.66 8.06 11.79
CA TYR A 491 13.22 7.63 13.11
C TYR A 491 14.12 8.15 14.25
N THR A 492 13.49 8.83 15.21
CA THR A 492 14.17 9.45 16.37
C THR A 492 13.52 9.09 17.71
N TYR A 493 12.56 8.15 17.71
CA TYR A 493 11.83 7.74 18.91
C TYR A 493 12.71 6.92 19.87
N ARG A 494 13.60 6.08 19.32
CA ARG A 494 14.73 5.39 19.99
C ARG A 494 16.02 5.60 19.20
N ASP A 495 17.14 5.12 19.74
CA ASP A 495 18.41 4.99 19.00
C ASP A 495 18.46 3.62 18.29
N PRO A 496 18.22 3.54 16.97
CA PRO A 496 18.21 2.28 16.24
C PRO A 496 19.61 1.65 16.10
N ASN A 497 20.69 2.40 16.37
CA ASN A 497 22.06 1.87 16.29
C ASN A 497 22.38 0.81 17.35
N LEU A 498 21.50 0.68 18.34
CA LEU A 498 21.58 -0.29 19.41
C LEU A 498 20.68 -1.50 19.17
N TRP A 499 19.86 -1.49 18.13
CA TRP A 499 18.84 -2.52 17.92
C TRP A 499 19.44 -3.87 17.52
N LYS A 500 18.79 -4.95 17.96
CA LYS A 500 19.29 -6.34 17.83
C LYS A 500 18.71 -7.08 16.62
N ASP A 501 17.61 -6.59 16.04
CA ASP A 501 16.88 -7.22 14.94
C ASP A 501 17.29 -6.70 13.55
N LEU A 502 17.47 -5.39 13.37
CA LEU A 502 17.72 -4.77 12.05
C LEU A 502 18.85 -5.42 11.24
N ASN A 503 19.99 -5.70 11.87
CA ASN A 503 21.12 -6.37 11.22
C ASN A 503 20.79 -7.83 10.85
N CYS A 504 19.97 -8.52 11.65
CA CYS A 504 19.48 -9.87 11.31
C CYS A 504 18.54 -9.79 10.11
N ASP A 505 17.62 -8.83 10.11
CA ASP A 505 16.62 -8.63 9.05
C ASP A 505 17.27 -8.36 7.70
N LEU A 506 18.32 -7.52 7.67
CA LEU A 506 19.12 -7.29 6.46
C LEU A 506 19.71 -8.59 5.90
N VAL A 507 20.33 -9.42 6.75
CA VAL A 507 20.93 -10.69 6.30
C VAL A 507 19.88 -11.63 5.74
N LEU A 508 18.71 -11.70 6.39
CA LEU A 508 17.59 -12.53 5.96
C LEU A 508 16.97 -12.03 4.64
N CYS A 509 16.88 -10.71 4.43
CA CYS A 509 16.46 -10.12 3.16
C CYS A 509 17.47 -10.40 2.05
N ILE A 510 18.78 -10.23 2.28
CA ILE A 510 19.81 -10.58 1.28
C ILE A 510 19.70 -12.06 0.89
N PHE A 511 19.42 -12.94 1.85
CA PHE A 511 19.23 -14.36 1.55
C PHE A 511 17.96 -14.64 0.75
N ARG A 512 16.80 -14.09 1.15
CA ARG A 512 15.50 -14.31 0.50
C ARG A 512 15.49 -13.75 -0.92
N GLU A 513 15.79 -12.47 -1.10
CA GLU A 513 15.74 -11.74 -2.37
C GLU A 513 16.78 -12.31 -3.33
N GLY A 514 17.92 -12.72 -2.77
CA GLY A 514 18.98 -13.38 -3.49
C GLY A 514 18.49 -14.62 -4.26
N ARG A 515 17.43 -15.31 -3.84
CA ARG A 515 16.88 -16.46 -4.59
C ARG A 515 16.47 -16.08 -6.01
N ALA A 516 15.81 -14.93 -6.16
CA ALA A 516 15.40 -14.39 -7.46
C ALA A 516 16.56 -13.66 -8.17
N MET A 517 17.39 -12.92 -7.43
CA MET A 517 18.46 -12.10 -8.02
C MET A 517 19.73 -12.89 -8.40
N GLY A 518 19.86 -14.12 -7.92
CA GLY A 518 20.96 -15.02 -8.25
C GLY A 518 22.23 -14.82 -7.42
N ARG A 519 23.21 -15.69 -7.67
CA ARG A 519 24.44 -15.79 -6.88
C ARG A 519 25.30 -14.54 -6.93
N ASP A 520 25.49 -13.94 -8.10
CA ASP A 520 26.41 -12.80 -8.26
C ASP A 520 25.92 -11.57 -7.48
N TRP A 521 24.60 -11.39 -7.42
CA TRP A 521 23.96 -10.38 -6.57
C TRP A 521 24.26 -10.63 -5.08
N ARG A 522 24.07 -11.87 -4.60
CA ARG A 522 24.36 -12.26 -3.21
C ARG A 522 25.83 -12.08 -2.85
N VAL A 523 26.75 -12.48 -3.73
CA VAL A 523 28.20 -12.32 -3.53
C VAL A 523 28.59 -10.85 -3.47
N ARG A 524 27.99 -10.00 -4.33
CA ARG A 524 28.21 -8.55 -4.30
C ARG A 524 27.80 -7.92 -2.96
N LEU A 525 26.70 -8.37 -2.36
CA LEU A 525 26.19 -7.85 -1.08
C LEU A 525 26.78 -8.53 0.16
N PHE A 526 27.56 -9.60 0.00
CA PHE A 526 28.20 -10.30 1.11
C PHE A 526 29.03 -9.41 2.06
N PRO A 527 29.74 -8.35 1.62
CA PRO A 527 30.41 -7.44 2.53
C PRO A 527 29.48 -6.82 3.58
N ALA A 528 28.24 -6.49 3.22
CA ALA A 528 27.24 -5.98 4.16
C ALA A 528 26.81 -7.06 5.17
N VAL A 529 26.63 -8.31 4.72
CA VAL A 529 26.33 -9.47 5.59
C VAL A 529 27.42 -9.64 6.66
N ARG A 530 28.69 -9.62 6.25
CA ARG A 530 29.82 -9.76 7.17
C ARG A 530 29.83 -8.64 8.21
N VAL A 531 29.72 -7.38 7.77
CA VAL A 531 29.70 -6.23 8.68
C VAL A 531 28.51 -6.28 9.63
N ALA A 532 27.34 -6.69 9.15
CA ALA A 532 26.13 -6.78 9.95
C ALA A 532 26.26 -7.84 11.06
N ILE A 533 26.78 -9.03 10.74
CA ILE A 533 27.01 -10.12 11.71
C ILE A 533 28.14 -9.74 12.68
N ASP A 534 29.25 -9.18 12.20
CA ASP A 534 30.39 -8.76 13.04
C ASP A 534 29.98 -7.66 14.05
N ARG A 535 29.02 -6.79 13.67
CA ARG A 535 28.44 -5.81 14.59
C ARG A 535 27.63 -6.49 15.68
N LEU A 536 26.75 -7.43 15.32
CA LEU A 536 25.89 -8.13 16.27
C LEU A 536 26.66 -9.05 17.23
N GLN A 537 27.76 -9.68 16.78
CA GLN A 537 28.60 -10.51 17.65
C GLN A 537 29.14 -9.77 18.88
N ARG A 538 29.17 -8.43 18.89
CA ARG A 538 29.60 -7.65 20.06
C ARG A 538 28.58 -7.64 21.19
N PHE A 539 27.35 -8.06 20.91
CA PHE A 539 26.29 -8.13 21.89
C PHE A 539 26.21 -9.48 22.59
N ASP A 540 26.92 -10.51 22.10
CA ASP A 540 27.19 -11.77 22.81
C ASP A 540 28.21 -11.48 23.92
N ILE A 541 27.73 -11.12 25.11
CA ILE A 541 28.60 -10.63 26.20
C ILE A 541 29.07 -11.73 27.14
N ASP A 542 28.40 -12.89 27.14
CA ASP A 542 28.77 -14.04 27.98
C ASP A 542 29.37 -15.22 27.20
N GLY A 543 29.39 -15.16 25.87
CA GLY A 543 30.03 -16.15 24.99
C GLY A 543 29.20 -17.41 24.79
N ASP A 544 27.90 -17.39 25.10
CA ASP A 544 26.99 -18.52 24.89
C ASP A 544 26.51 -18.69 23.44
N GLY A 545 26.88 -17.74 22.56
CA GLY A 545 26.57 -17.72 21.14
C GLY A 545 25.29 -16.96 20.78
N LEU A 546 24.54 -16.45 21.75
CA LEU A 546 23.36 -15.60 21.55
C LEU A 546 23.71 -14.12 21.78
N ILE A 547 22.80 -13.24 21.38
CA ILE A 547 22.95 -11.79 21.58
C ILE A 547 21.97 -11.30 22.64
N GLU A 548 22.43 -10.37 23.49
CA GLU A 548 21.67 -9.91 24.64
C GLU A 548 21.02 -8.54 24.40
N ASN A 549 19.72 -8.45 24.67
CA ASN A 549 19.02 -7.18 24.79
C ASN A 549 19.44 -6.46 26.09
N ASP A 550 19.51 -5.13 26.07
CA ASP A 550 20.13 -4.35 27.16
C ASP A 550 19.17 -3.90 28.29
N GLY A 551 17.88 -4.18 28.15
CA GLY A 551 16.82 -3.72 29.07
C GLY A 551 16.08 -2.48 28.59
N THR A 552 16.47 -1.91 27.45
CA THR A 552 15.71 -0.89 26.73
C THR A 552 14.95 -1.50 25.55
N PRO A 553 13.94 -0.82 24.96
CA PRO A 553 13.36 -1.26 23.70
C PRO A 553 14.35 -1.06 22.54
N ASP A 554 15.07 -2.13 22.22
CA ASP A 554 16.16 -2.20 21.23
C ASP A 554 15.80 -3.16 20.07
N GLN A 555 14.54 -3.12 19.63
CA GLN A 555 13.93 -3.93 18.57
C GLN A 555 12.54 -3.36 18.18
N THR A 556 11.90 -3.90 17.14
CA THR A 556 10.63 -3.43 16.52
C THR A 556 9.49 -3.15 17.50
N PHE A 557 9.40 -3.89 18.60
CA PHE A 557 8.49 -3.64 19.69
C PHE A 557 9.08 -2.55 20.59
N ASP A 558 9.17 -1.33 20.06
CA ASP A 558 9.91 -0.18 20.58
C ASP A 558 9.38 0.40 21.91
N ASN A 559 8.42 -0.28 22.54
CA ASN A 559 7.92 -0.04 23.89
C ASN A 559 7.83 -1.29 24.78
N ILE A 560 8.35 -2.44 24.32
CA ILE A 560 8.47 -3.67 25.10
C ILE A 560 9.95 -3.84 25.47
N PRO A 561 10.38 -3.50 26.69
CA PRO A 561 11.77 -3.67 27.08
C PRO A 561 12.11 -5.17 27.20
N MET A 562 13.21 -5.56 26.56
CA MET A 562 13.76 -6.91 26.66
C MET A 562 15.14 -6.87 27.31
N LYS A 563 15.49 -7.86 28.15
CA LYS A 563 16.81 -7.93 28.82
C LYS A 563 17.40 -9.34 28.82
N GLY A 564 18.68 -9.42 28.47
CA GLY A 564 19.38 -10.68 28.26
C GLY A 564 18.96 -11.31 26.94
N VAL A 565 19.10 -12.64 26.83
CA VAL A 565 18.61 -13.37 25.66
C VAL A 565 17.07 -13.28 25.57
N SER A 566 16.55 -12.88 24.41
CA SER A 566 15.11 -12.86 24.08
C SER A 566 14.73 -13.89 23.03
N SER A 567 13.46 -14.34 23.05
CA SER A 567 12.94 -15.28 22.07
C SER A 567 12.88 -14.70 20.66
N TYR A 568 12.55 -13.41 20.54
CA TYR A 568 12.51 -12.70 19.26
C TYR A 568 13.91 -12.52 18.65
N CYS A 569 14.78 -11.74 19.30
CA CYS A 569 16.09 -11.39 18.75
C CYS A 569 17.02 -12.60 18.69
N GLY A 570 16.99 -13.50 19.69
CA GLY A 570 17.80 -14.73 19.67
C GLY A 570 17.42 -15.67 18.53
N GLY A 571 16.13 -15.77 18.22
CA GLY A 571 15.64 -16.57 17.09
C GLY A 571 16.07 -15.98 15.74
N LEU A 572 15.93 -14.66 15.57
CA LEU A 572 16.37 -13.94 14.37
C LEU A 572 17.88 -14.04 14.18
N TRP A 573 18.65 -13.95 15.26
CA TRP A 573 20.10 -14.08 15.25
C TRP A 573 20.55 -15.45 14.73
N ILE A 574 19.98 -16.54 15.24
CA ILE A 574 20.30 -17.89 14.76
C ILE A 574 19.92 -18.04 13.28
N ALA A 575 18.76 -17.53 12.86
CA ALA A 575 18.35 -17.55 11.46
C ALA A 575 19.34 -16.77 10.56
N ALA A 576 19.78 -15.60 11.01
CA ALA A 576 20.75 -14.76 10.30
C ALA A 576 22.14 -15.43 10.22
N LEU A 577 22.59 -16.13 11.27
CA LEU A 577 23.83 -16.92 11.22
C LEU A 577 23.75 -18.06 10.20
N LEU A 578 22.62 -18.77 10.11
CA LEU A 578 22.41 -19.84 9.13
C LEU A 578 22.41 -19.28 7.69
N ALA A 579 21.66 -18.21 7.45
CA ALA A 579 21.62 -17.51 6.17
C ALA A 579 23.00 -16.97 5.78
N GLY A 580 23.64 -16.25 6.71
CA GLY A 580 24.97 -15.68 6.55
C GLY A 580 26.02 -16.74 6.25
N ALA A 581 25.92 -17.93 6.86
CA ALA A 581 26.83 -19.03 6.58
C ALA A 581 26.70 -19.58 5.16
N ASP A 582 25.49 -19.61 4.59
CA ASP A 582 25.30 -19.97 3.19
C ASP A 582 25.81 -18.89 2.24
N LEU A 583 25.54 -17.62 2.53
CA LEU A 583 26.07 -16.49 1.76
C LEU A 583 27.61 -16.46 1.80
N ALA A 584 28.22 -16.72 2.96
CA ALA A 584 29.67 -16.82 3.12
C ALA A 584 30.26 -17.95 2.28
N ARG A 585 29.61 -19.12 2.25
CA ARG A 585 30.04 -20.25 1.42
C ARG A 585 30.04 -19.87 -0.06
N GLU A 586 28.99 -19.18 -0.53
CA GLU A 586 28.89 -18.73 -1.91
C GLU A 586 29.93 -17.67 -2.27
N ALA A 587 30.27 -16.78 -1.34
CA ALA A 587 31.33 -15.78 -1.46
C ALA A 587 32.76 -16.35 -1.36
N GLY A 588 32.92 -17.66 -1.09
CA GLY A 588 34.23 -18.33 -0.98
C GLY A 588 34.81 -18.36 0.45
N GLU A 589 34.12 -17.77 1.43
CA GLU A 589 34.52 -17.67 2.84
C GLU A 589 34.17 -18.93 3.63
N LYS A 590 34.72 -20.08 3.21
CA LYS A 590 34.41 -21.41 3.77
C LYS A 590 34.69 -21.53 5.28
N GLY A 591 35.70 -20.84 5.78
CA GLY A 591 36.04 -20.84 7.21
C GLY A 591 34.98 -20.11 8.04
N LEU A 592 34.55 -18.95 7.57
CA LEU A 592 33.50 -18.15 8.22
C LEU A 592 32.15 -18.88 8.16
N SER A 593 31.82 -19.48 7.02
CA SER A 593 30.64 -20.32 6.84
C SER A 593 30.55 -21.44 7.89
N ARG A 594 31.65 -22.18 8.13
CA ARG A 594 31.67 -23.23 9.16
C ARG A 594 31.47 -22.65 10.56
N ARG A 595 32.19 -21.58 10.91
CA ARG A 595 32.07 -20.95 12.24
C ARG A 595 30.66 -20.48 12.54
N TRP A 596 30.00 -19.79 11.61
CA TRP A 596 28.63 -19.32 11.82
C TRP A 596 27.61 -20.45 11.87
N ARG A 597 27.79 -21.53 11.09
CA ARG A 597 26.97 -22.75 11.21
C ARG A 597 27.14 -23.45 12.56
N ASP A 598 28.38 -23.55 13.05
CA ASP A 598 28.67 -24.14 14.35
C ASP A 598 28.06 -23.30 15.48
N GLN A 599 28.25 -21.97 15.43
CA GLN A 599 27.64 -21.04 16.37
C GLN A 599 26.11 -21.12 16.36
N ALA A 600 25.47 -21.14 15.18
CA ALA A 600 24.01 -21.25 15.08
C ALA A 600 23.47 -22.52 15.73
N ARG A 601 24.16 -23.66 15.53
CA ARG A 601 23.80 -24.94 16.17
C ARG A 601 23.91 -24.86 17.69
N ASP A 602 25.03 -24.35 18.19
CA ASP A 602 25.30 -24.31 19.62
C ASP A 602 24.35 -23.31 20.32
N ALA A 603 24.16 -22.14 19.71
CA ALA A 603 23.20 -21.12 20.14
C ALA A 603 21.75 -21.63 20.12
N GLY A 604 21.36 -22.45 19.14
CA GLY A 604 20.02 -23.08 19.10
C GLY A 604 19.73 -23.98 20.31
N ALA A 605 20.75 -24.72 20.78
CA ALA A 605 20.61 -25.53 22.00
C ALA A 605 20.47 -24.67 23.26
N VAL A 606 21.22 -23.57 23.34
CA VAL A 606 21.12 -22.60 24.45
C VAL A 606 19.77 -21.88 24.44
N TYR A 607 19.32 -21.43 23.27
CA TYR A 607 18.05 -20.75 23.04
C TYR A 607 16.87 -21.58 23.57
N ALA A 608 16.77 -22.85 23.15
CA ALA A 608 15.73 -23.75 23.62
C ALA A 608 15.78 -23.97 25.14
N ARG A 609 16.99 -24.17 25.70
CA ARG A 609 17.18 -24.42 27.14
C ARG A 609 16.81 -23.23 28.00
N LEU A 610 17.16 -22.01 27.59
CA LEU A 610 16.96 -20.80 28.40
C LEU A 610 15.52 -20.29 28.32
N LEU A 611 14.88 -20.40 27.16
CA LEU A 611 13.63 -19.70 26.88
C LEU A 611 12.40 -20.62 26.93
N PHE A 612 12.50 -21.89 26.54
CA PHE A 612 11.33 -22.77 26.53
C PHE A 612 11.00 -23.23 27.96
N ASN A 613 9.81 -22.88 28.44
CA ASN A 613 9.38 -23.18 29.81
C ASN A 613 8.56 -24.48 29.94
N GLY A 614 8.41 -25.24 28.85
CA GLY A 614 7.55 -26.43 28.78
C GLY A 614 6.22 -26.19 28.06
N GLU A 615 5.76 -24.94 27.98
CA GLU A 615 4.53 -24.56 27.27
C GLU A 615 4.79 -23.59 26.11
N TYR A 616 5.65 -22.59 26.32
CA TYR A 616 6.01 -21.56 25.36
C TYR A 616 7.40 -20.99 25.65
N PHE A 617 7.93 -20.19 24.72
CA PHE A 617 9.16 -19.43 24.87
C PHE A 617 8.88 -18.13 25.61
N ARG A 618 9.65 -17.90 26.67
CA ARG A 618 9.69 -16.66 27.44
C ARG A 618 10.02 -15.46 26.55
N VAL A 619 9.55 -14.27 26.92
CA VAL A 619 9.95 -13.01 26.23
C VAL A 619 11.47 -12.88 26.23
N ASP A 620 12.05 -12.99 27.41
CA ASP A 620 13.48 -12.90 27.66
C ASP A 620 13.89 -13.63 28.94
N THR A 621 15.18 -13.57 29.28
CA THR A 621 15.77 -14.25 30.44
C THR A 621 15.83 -13.39 31.70
N GLN A 622 15.93 -12.06 31.58
CA GLN A 622 16.25 -11.18 32.71
C GLN A 622 15.34 -9.93 32.82
N GLY A 623 14.38 -9.76 31.92
CA GLY A 623 13.52 -8.58 31.88
C GLY A 623 12.32 -8.66 32.83
N PRO A 624 11.61 -7.53 33.02
CA PRO A 624 10.40 -7.51 33.82
C PRO A 624 9.27 -8.37 33.22
N LEU A 625 9.30 -8.58 31.89
CA LEU A 625 8.28 -9.29 31.13
C LEU A 625 8.66 -10.75 30.83
N SER A 626 9.73 -11.28 31.41
CA SER A 626 10.29 -12.59 31.03
C SER A 626 9.27 -13.74 31.02
N SER A 627 8.30 -13.76 31.94
CA SER A 627 7.32 -14.85 32.02
C SER A 627 6.06 -14.63 31.18
N ALA A 628 5.97 -13.51 30.45
CA ALA A 628 4.83 -13.25 29.57
C ALA A 628 4.85 -14.16 28.34
N CYS A 629 3.69 -14.41 27.77
CA CYS A 629 3.53 -15.17 26.52
C CYS A 629 3.42 -14.18 25.35
N PHE A 630 4.36 -14.28 24.42
CA PHE A 630 4.57 -13.31 23.37
C PHE A 630 4.21 -13.86 21.99
N ILE A 631 3.53 -13.05 21.17
CA ILE A 631 2.98 -13.50 19.87
C ILE A 631 4.08 -13.86 18.86
N GLU A 632 5.18 -13.11 18.80
CA GLU A 632 6.27 -13.32 17.83
C GLU A 632 7.47 -14.10 18.42
N GLN A 633 7.24 -14.90 19.47
CA GLN A 633 8.31 -15.66 20.15
C GLN A 633 9.03 -16.68 19.23
N LEU A 634 8.47 -17.04 18.07
CA LEU A 634 9.05 -17.97 17.11
C LEU A 634 9.28 -17.35 15.72
N PHE A 635 9.32 -16.02 15.60
CA PHE A 635 9.49 -15.35 14.31
C PHE A 635 10.78 -15.78 13.57
N GLY A 636 11.91 -15.78 14.27
CA GLY A 636 13.19 -16.26 13.70
C GLY A 636 13.16 -17.74 13.27
N PRO A 637 12.75 -18.69 14.15
CA PRO A 637 12.51 -20.08 13.76
C PRO A 637 11.56 -20.24 12.56
N PHE A 638 10.53 -19.41 12.47
CA PHE A 638 9.59 -19.40 11.35
C PHE A 638 10.27 -18.98 10.05
N LEU A 639 11.01 -17.87 10.07
CA LEU A 639 11.77 -17.42 8.90
C LEU A 639 12.81 -18.46 8.48
N ALA A 640 13.55 -19.07 9.42
CA ALA A 640 14.51 -20.12 9.11
C ALA A 640 13.86 -21.30 8.37
N ARG A 641 12.72 -21.78 8.87
CA ARG A 641 11.97 -22.86 8.22
C ARG A 641 11.41 -22.44 6.86
N ARG A 642 10.80 -21.25 6.75
CA ARG A 642 10.25 -20.73 5.49
C ARG A 642 11.32 -20.48 4.42
N LEU A 643 12.50 -20.05 4.84
CA LEU A 643 13.65 -19.82 3.99
C LEU A 643 14.51 -21.08 3.78
N GLY A 644 14.06 -22.25 4.20
CA GLY A 644 14.75 -23.52 3.94
C GLY A 644 16.13 -23.63 4.61
N LEU A 645 16.34 -22.87 5.70
CA LEU A 645 17.58 -22.88 6.49
C LEU A 645 17.62 -24.02 7.52
N GLY A 646 16.49 -24.71 7.71
CA GLY A 646 16.31 -25.80 8.67
C GLY A 646 15.50 -25.37 9.89
N ASP A 647 15.39 -26.28 10.85
CA ASP A 647 14.64 -26.07 12.09
C ASP A 647 15.57 -25.62 13.22
N ILE A 648 15.30 -24.45 13.80
CA ILE A 648 16.03 -23.92 14.97
C ILE A 648 15.59 -24.64 16.25
N VAL A 649 14.32 -25.00 16.35
CA VAL A 649 13.73 -25.68 17.51
C VAL A 649 12.99 -26.95 17.07
N PRO A 650 12.88 -27.98 17.92
CA PRO A 650 12.12 -29.19 17.59
C PRO A 650 10.65 -28.86 17.23
N ALA A 651 10.09 -29.57 16.24
CA ALA A 651 8.75 -29.30 15.74
C ALA A 651 7.65 -29.42 16.82
N GLU A 652 7.76 -30.37 17.76
CA GLU A 652 6.80 -30.48 18.88
C GLU A 652 6.86 -29.28 19.83
N MET A 653 8.06 -28.74 20.04
CA MET A 653 8.27 -27.56 20.89
C MET A 653 7.61 -26.34 20.24
N ALA A 654 7.78 -26.18 18.92
CA ALA A 654 7.12 -25.12 18.16
C ALA A 654 5.59 -25.24 18.19
N ARG A 655 5.04 -26.44 17.95
CA ARG A 655 3.59 -26.69 18.03
C ARG A 655 3.04 -26.34 19.42
N THR A 656 3.69 -26.82 20.47
CA THR A 656 3.28 -26.57 21.86
C THR A 656 3.26 -25.07 22.17
N ALA A 657 4.31 -24.34 21.76
CA ALA A 657 4.40 -22.90 21.92
C ALA A 657 3.32 -22.13 21.15
N LEU A 658 3.10 -22.45 19.87
CA LEU A 658 2.10 -21.77 19.04
C LEU A 658 0.67 -22.04 19.51
N SER A 659 0.35 -23.27 19.93
CA SER A 659 -0.94 -23.58 20.56
C SER A 659 -1.12 -22.81 21.88
N SER A 660 -0.05 -22.61 22.66
CA SER A 660 -0.09 -21.76 23.85
C SER A 660 -0.35 -20.29 23.52
N VAL A 661 0.28 -19.73 22.48
CA VAL A 661 -0.01 -18.36 22.00
C VAL A 661 -1.45 -18.26 21.53
N PHE A 662 -1.95 -19.23 20.75
CA PHE A 662 -3.34 -19.22 20.27
C PHE A 662 -4.33 -19.21 21.44
N ARG A 663 -4.13 -20.08 22.44
CA ARG A 663 -4.99 -20.12 23.62
C ARG A 663 -4.89 -18.82 24.45
N ARG A 664 -3.68 -18.40 24.82
CA ARG A 664 -3.47 -17.32 25.78
C ARG A 664 -3.65 -15.93 25.16
N ASN A 665 -3.05 -15.69 23.98
CA ASN A 665 -3.04 -14.37 23.34
C ASN A 665 -4.29 -14.13 22.50
N PHE A 666 -4.79 -15.13 21.76
CA PHE A 666 -5.97 -14.97 20.88
C PHE A 666 -7.29 -15.25 21.60
N ILE A 667 -7.45 -16.44 22.22
CA ILE A 667 -8.72 -16.80 22.85
C ILE A 667 -8.93 -16.04 24.18
N GLU A 668 -8.02 -16.20 25.14
CA GLU A 668 -8.18 -15.66 26.50
C GLU A 668 -7.99 -14.14 26.55
N ALA A 669 -6.83 -13.63 26.10
CA ALA A 669 -6.52 -12.20 26.15
C ALA A 669 -7.06 -11.42 24.95
N GLY A 670 -7.26 -12.06 23.80
CA GLY A 670 -7.78 -11.42 22.59
C GLY A 670 -9.30 -11.50 22.44
N GLY A 671 -9.97 -12.32 23.26
CA GLY A 671 -11.43 -12.53 23.17
C GLY A 671 -11.88 -13.13 21.82
N GLY A 672 -10.98 -13.78 21.07
CA GLY A 672 -11.25 -14.25 19.72
C GLY A 672 -11.30 -13.16 18.65
N GLU A 673 -10.95 -11.90 18.97
CA GLU A 673 -10.91 -10.78 18.01
C GLU A 673 -9.55 -10.61 17.33
N GLY A 674 -8.54 -11.34 17.80
CA GLY A 674 -7.15 -11.27 17.35
C GLY A 674 -6.20 -11.45 18.54
N ALA A 675 -5.01 -11.97 18.30
CA ALA A 675 -3.99 -12.14 19.31
C ALA A 675 -3.40 -10.78 19.72
N VAL A 676 -3.39 -10.52 21.03
CA VAL A 676 -2.64 -9.40 21.61
C VAL A 676 -1.14 -9.74 21.63
N SER A 677 -0.28 -8.72 21.63
CA SER A 677 1.18 -8.94 21.61
C SER A 677 1.67 -9.74 22.81
N LEU A 678 1.20 -9.40 24.01
CA LEU A 678 1.61 -10.00 25.27
C LEU A 678 0.41 -10.45 26.10
N SER A 679 0.44 -11.69 26.56
CA SER A 679 -0.47 -12.22 27.57
C SER A 679 0.33 -12.73 28.78
N ALA A 680 -0.36 -13.10 29.86
CA ALA A 680 0.27 -13.55 31.11
C ALA A 680 1.30 -12.56 31.71
N ILE A 681 1.09 -11.25 31.53
CA ILE A 681 1.94 -10.19 32.06
C ILE A 681 1.85 -10.19 33.61
N PRO A 682 2.97 -10.35 34.35
CA PRO A 682 2.96 -10.25 35.80
C PRO A 682 2.47 -8.88 36.27
N ALA A 683 1.70 -8.83 37.36
CA ALA A 683 1.22 -7.56 37.92
C ALA A 683 2.37 -6.59 38.24
N SER A 684 3.48 -7.10 38.78
CA SER A 684 4.70 -6.34 39.07
C SER A 684 5.43 -5.82 37.83
N ALA A 685 5.19 -6.39 36.65
CA ALA A 685 5.85 -5.99 35.41
C ALA A 685 5.21 -4.78 34.74
N ARG A 686 3.95 -4.45 35.10
CA ARG A 686 3.22 -3.32 34.50
C ARG A 686 3.88 -1.98 34.77
N ASP A 687 4.54 -1.83 35.92
CA ASP A 687 5.25 -0.60 36.31
C ASP A 687 6.51 -0.33 35.48
N ALA A 688 7.02 -1.37 34.79
CA ALA A 688 8.20 -1.29 33.93
C ALA A 688 7.87 -0.94 32.47
N LEU A 689 6.58 -0.87 32.10
CA LEU A 689 6.17 -0.42 30.77
C LEU A 689 6.41 1.10 30.63
N PRO A 690 6.95 1.56 29.48
CA PRO A 690 7.29 2.97 29.27
C PRO A 690 6.04 3.87 29.23
N HIS A 691 4.90 3.36 28.76
CA HIS A 691 3.64 4.11 28.69
C HIS A 691 2.75 3.84 29.90
N LYS A 692 3.06 4.49 31.02
CA LYS A 692 2.25 4.35 32.24
C LYS A 692 0.82 4.93 32.11
N ALA A 693 0.62 5.87 31.19
CA ALA A 693 -0.68 6.48 30.92
C ALA A 693 -1.63 5.56 30.13
N ASP A 694 -1.08 4.65 29.31
CA ASP A 694 -1.84 3.60 28.63
C ASP A 694 -1.05 2.29 28.64
N SER A 695 -1.27 1.50 29.68
CA SER A 695 -0.63 0.19 29.82
C SER A 695 -1.00 -0.83 28.73
N SER A 696 -1.99 -0.54 27.87
CA SER A 696 -2.39 -1.38 26.74
C SER A 696 -1.52 -1.18 25.49
N PHE A 697 -0.82 -0.05 25.39
CA PHE A 697 -0.04 0.33 24.22
C PHE A 697 1.02 -0.71 23.87
N GLN A 698 0.94 -1.26 22.65
CA GLN A 698 1.73 -2.38 22.12
C GLN A 698 1.68 -3.70 22.92
N THR A 699 1.11 -3.74 24.13
CA THR A 699 1.00 -4.97 24.94
C THR A 699 -0.31 -5.71 24.66
N SER A 700 -1.44 -5.00 24.80
CA SER A 700 -2.80 -5.53 24.70
C SER A 700 -3.51 -5.13 23.40
N GLU A 701 -2.80 -4.39 22.54
CA GLU A 701 -3.25 -4.06 21.20
C GLU A 701 -3.20 -5.29 20.28
N ILE A 702 -4.18 -5.38 19.38
CA ILE A 702 -4.18 -6.36 18.31
C ILE A 702 -3.56 -5.69 17.09
N GLN A 703 -2.42 -6.22 16.65
CA GLN A 703 -1.65 -5.70 15.53
C GLN A 703 -1.85 -6.61 14.31
N PRO A 704 -2.57 -6.20 13.25
CA PRO A 704 -2.91 -7.07 12.13
C PRO A 704 -1.69 -7.74 11.49
N GLY A 705 -0.60 -6.98 11.29
CA GLY A 705 0.63 -7.50 10.69
C GLY A 705 1.25 -8.68 11.47
N PHE A 706 1.34 -8.58 12.80
CA PHE A 706 1.83 -9.69 13.64
C PHE A 706 0.83 -10.84 13.73
N ASN A 707 -0.47 -10.55 13.65
CA ASN A 707 -1.48 -11.59 13.65
C ASN A 707 -1.47 -12.42 12.35
N TYR A 708 -1.24 -11.79 11.20
CA TYR A 708 -1.03 -12.52 9.94
C TYR A 708 0.27 -13.34 9.94
N SER A 709 1.36 -12.78 10.49
CA SER A 709 2.60 -13.51 10.74
C SER A 709 2.36 -14.74 11.62
N PHE A 710 1.71 -14.55 12.78
CA PHE A 710 1.38 -15.64 13.70
C PHE A 710 0.48 -16.70 13.07
N ALA A 711 -0.52 -16.32 12.27
CA ALA A 711 -1.34 -17.26 11.53
C ALA A 711 -0.52 -18.08 10.51
N ALA A 712 0.45 -17.45 9.84
CA ALA A 712 1.37 -18.15 8.94
C ALA A 712 2.31 -19.11 9.69
N GLN A 713 2.72 -18.75 10.92
CA GLN A 713 3.47 -19.62 11.81
C GLN A 713 2.65 -20.86 12.17
N LEU A 714 1.40 -20.68 12.63
CA LEU A 714 0.47 -21.80 12.91
C LEU A 714 0.38 -22.76 11.72
N GLY A 715 0.11 -22.25 10.52
CA GLY A 715 0.04 -23.06 9.30
C GLY A 715 1.36 -23.79 8.98
N THR A 716 2.51 -23.15 9.20
CA THR A 716 3.84 -23.72 8.91
C THR A 716 4.17 -24.96 9.76
N TRP A 717 3.60 -25.07 10.96
CA TRP A 717 3.76 -26.23 11.85
C TRP A 717 2.53 -27.15 11.91
N GLY A 718 1.57 -26.99 10.99
CA GLY A 718 0.44 -27.90 10.81
C GLY A 718 -0.80 -27.59 11.65
N LEU A 719 -0.87 -26.39 12.24
CA LEU A 719 -2.02 -25.90 13.02
C LEU A 719 -2.97 -25.09 12.11
N GLY A 720 -3.46 -25.74 11.06
CA GLY A 720 -4.20 -25.10 9.96
C GLY A 720 -5.59 -24.57 10.37
N ASP A 721 -6.26 -25.25 11.28
CA ASP A 721 -7.60 -24.85 11.75
C ASP A 721 -7.51 -23.61 12.65
N GLU A 722 -6.49 -23.55 13.51
CA GLU A 722 -6.17 -22.37 14.31
C GLU A 722 -5.79 -21.18 13.42
N ALA A 723 -4.97 -21.41 12.39
CA ALA A 723 -4.62 -20.38 11.42
C ALA A 723 -5.86 -19.82 10.70
N ASP A 724 -6.73 -20.69 10.16
CA ASP A 724 -7.97 -20.27 9.47
C ASP A 724 -8.93 -19.53 10.41
N THR A 725 -9.03 -19.97 11.67
CA THR A 725 -9.84 -19.30 12.70
C THR A 725 -9.35 -17.87 12.93
N LEU A 726 -8.03 -17.68 13.06
CA LEU A 726 -7.45 -16.35 13.24
C LEU A 726 -7.63 -15.47 12.00
N TYR A 727 -7.43 -16.01 10.78
CA TYR A 727 -7.69 -15.26 9.55
C TYR A 727 -9.14 -14.78 9.44
N ARG A 728 -10.12 -15.62 9.80
CA ARG A 728 -11.54 -15.22 9.83
C ARG A 728 -11.80 -14.12 10.85
N ALA A 729 -11.21 -14.22 12.04
CA ALA A 729 -11.35 -13.19 13.07
C ALA A 729 -10.81 -11.83 12.58
N LEU A 730 -9.61 -11.82 12.01
CA LEU A 730 -9.02 -10.60 11.44
C LEU A 730 -9.86 -10.01 10.32
N HIS A 731 -10.31 -10.85 9.38
CA HIS A 731 -11.21 -10.43 8.31
C HIS A 731 -12.50 -9.81 8.87
N HIS A 732 -13.15 -10.46 9.83
CA HIS A 732 -14.35 -9.92 10.47
C HIS A 732 -14.05 -8.58 11.16
N GLN A 733 -12.96 -8.46 11.93
CA GLN A 733 -12.63 -7.21 12.60
C GLN A 733 -12.34 -6.09 11.61
N LEU A 734 -11.45 -6.32 10.63
CA LEU A 734 -11.01 -5.30 9.69
C LEU A 734 -12.08 -4.93 8.67
N HIS A 735 -12.76 -5.92 8.08
CA HIS A 735 -13.74 -5.67 7.03
C HIS A 735 -15.13 -5.37 7.58
N VAL A 736 -15.68 -6.25 8.41
CA VAL A 736 -17.10 -6.24 8.80
C VAL A 736 -17.36 -5.25 9.93
N ARG A 737 -16.61 -5.35 11.04
CA ARG A 737 -16.90 -4.59 12.25
C ARG A 737 -16.32 -3.18 12.25
N ARG A 738 -15.09 -3.00 11.74
CA ARG A 738 -14.32 -1.74 11.89
C ARG A 738 -14.19 -0.94 10.62
N ASN A 739 -14.45 -1.57 9.46
CA ASN A 739 -14.40 -0.95 8.15
C ASN A 739 -13.02 -0.31 7.84
N LEU A 740 -11.96 -1.07 8.08
CA LEU A 740 -10.57 -0.67 7.94
C LEU A 740 -9.88 -1.25 6.69
N VAL A 741 -10.61 -1.92 5.79
CA VAL A 741 -10.05 -2.39 4.52
C VAL A 741 -9.61 -1.21 3.63
N PHE A 742 -8.47 -1.35 2.95
CA PHE A 742 -7.77 -0.26 2.24
C PHE A 742 -7.36 0.92 3.12
N GLN A 743 -7.34 0.71 4.44
CA GLN A 743 -6.77 1.61 5.44
C GLN A 743 -6.28 0.82 6.66
N THR A 744 -5.81 -0.42 6.43
CA THR A 744 -5.49 -1.38 7.49
C THR A 744 -4.48 -0.75 8.45
N PRO A 745 -4.76 -0.72 9.77
CA PRO A 745 -3.93 0.00 10.72
C PRO A 745 -2.76 -0.83 11.24
N ALA A 746 -1.84 -0.17 11.92
CA ALA A 746 -0.82 -0.82 12.74
C ALA A 746 -1.45 -1.61 13.89
N ALA A 747 -2.51 -1.08 14.51
CA ALA A 747 -3.20 -1.72 15.62
C ALA A 747 -4.68 -1.32 15.79
N TYR A 748 -5.44 -2.15 16.50
CA TYR A 748 -6.75 -1.82 17.06
C TYR A 748 -6.93 -2.40 18.48
N ASP A 749 -7.86 -1.83 19.25
CA ASP A 749 -8.17 -2.35 20.60
C ASP A 749 -9.23 -3.44 20.54
N ARG A 750 -9.12 -4.41 21.45
CA ARG A 750 -10.21 -5.31 21.78
C ARG A 750 -11.41 -4.52 22.33
N ASP A 751 -12.63 -4.90 21.96
CA ASP A 751 -13.91 -4.34 22.46
C ASP A 751 -14.27 -2.90 22.03
N ARG A 752 -13.31 -2.06 21.61
CA ARG A 752 -13.55 -0.67 21.17
C ARG A 752 -13.34 -0.52 19.68
N LEU A 753 -14.20 0.25 19.00
CA LEU A 753 -13.99 0.66 17.60
C LEU A 753 -12.92 1.75 17.49
N SER A 754 -11.69 1.41 17.85
CA SER A 754 -10.52 2.27 17.76
C SER A 754 -9.46 1.67 16.84
N CYS A 755 -8.57 2.51 16.34
CA CYS A 755 -7.37 2.09 15.61
C CYS A 755 -6.20 3.07 15.82
N ARG A 756 -4.99 2.60 15.54
CA ARG A 756 -3.75 3.38 15.57
C ARG A 756 -3.01 3.23 14.26
N ALA A 757 -2.63 4.36 13.66
CA ALA A 757 -1.83 4.44 12.45
C ALA A 757 -2.41 3.64 11.28
N ILE A 758 -3.45 4.19 10.62
CA ILE A 758 -4.00 3.61 9.38
C ILE A 758 -2.97 3.65 8.25
N LEU A 759 -3.23 2.88 7.18
CA LEU A 759 -2.32 2.75 6.05
C LEU A 759 -0.95 2.27 6.53
N ASN A 760 -0.91 1.14 7.23
CA ASN A 760 0.34 0.57 7.71
C ASN A 760 0.89 -0.48 6.74
N MET A 761 2.21 -0.57 6.66
CA MET A 761 2.94 -1.52 5.80
C MET A 761 2.88 -2.97 6.29
N ARG A 762 2.92 -3.19 7.61
CA ARG A 762 3.08 -4.52 8.22
C ARG A 762 1.98 -5.54 7.82
N PRO A 763 0.70 -5.16 7.65
CA PRO A 763 -0.36 -6.04 7.15
C PRO A 763 -0.09 -6.75 5.82
N LEU A 764 0.87 -6.28 5.00
CA LEU A 764 1.35 -7.03 3.84
C LEU A 764 1.83 -8.45 4.19
N SER A 765 2.15 -8.71 5.46
CA SER A 765 2.46 -10.04 5.99
C SER A 765 1.34 -11.08 5.78
N ALA A 766 0.12 -10.66 5.42
CA ALA A 766 -0.93 -11.57 4.96
C ALA A 766 -0.45 -12.53 3.87
N TRP A 767 0.52 -12.15 3.04
CA TRP A 767 1.09 -12.99 1.99
C TRP A 767 1.90 -14.19 2.48
N TRP A 768 2.35 -14.20 3.74
CA TRP A 768 3.00 -15.37 4.33
C TRP A 768 2.06 -16.57 4.49
N MET A 769 0.73 -16.38 4.37
CA MET A 769 -0.24 -17.48 4.40
C MET A 769 -0.08 -18.45 3.23
N LEU A 770 0.34 -17.93 2.07
CA LEU A 770 0.59 -18.74 0.89
C LEU A 770 1.86 -19.56 1.10
N PRO A 771 1.98 -20.74 0.49
CA PRO A 771 3.22 -21.52 0.52
C PRO A 771 4.40 -20.71 -0.02
N PRO A 772 5.66 -21.08 0.30
CA PRO A 772 6.82 -20.42 -0.28
C PRO A 772 6.72 -20.42 -1.81
N GLY A 773 6.97 -19.26 -2.43
CA GLY A 773 7.06 -19.17 -3.89
C GLY A 773 8.14 -20.11 -4.42
N ALA A 774 7.89 -20.73 -5.58
CA ALA A 774 8.83 -21.61 -6.26
C ALA A 774 10.08 -20.86 -6.74
#